data_AF-A0A7J4RGR7-F1
#
_entry.id   AF-A0A7J4RGR7-F1
#
_cell.length_a   1.000
_cell.length_b   1.000
_cell.length_c   1.000
_cell.angle_alpha   90.00
_cell.angle_beta   90.00
_cell.angle_gamma   90.00
#
_symmetry.space_group_name_H-M   'P 1'
#
loop_
_entity.id
_entity.type
_entity.pdbx_description
1 polymer ?
#
loop_
_entity_poly.entity_id
_entity_poly.type
_entity_poly.pdbx_seq_one_letter_code
_entity_poly.pdbx_strand_id
1 'polypeptide(L)'
;MRSRAVLLIVLLLGMAIAPMGSTDSTISTSTTWSGNVVLTGNVTVDSSSTLVLEPGTVVDAQSYWLQVDGILLASDSEFMTTKTPASQGSTGAGLWGGILVSNGAIAALSNITISGAETALDVHGEVTIDESITIRTSYIGFNIGSTGTLAAENVTMSTIDIQSVVNHGDLAIDTGLFTNTATGILSTSMLVANDVSFFQTGVAIDIVSGSAAVSGLGLDNVSVGIGSDSGAVTTVTSIYGQDVALLIDGSGADDLTVSNALVSGDRLLWGTMDSITLFDANFTQENSERTVVDLRCRSDCSFDNLYIHNAHTGMDVDGSGTTSITNSQIHGDVMGIRASGTGMLVVESTNVAANETSISISSLDSQITQSSISLHSGTGPAAVLLEGEHQWNNVELSKPYTSVDTQSVGLDAWYSTIHSTSITTDGFAYGVELEDSILNAEIGTFINGKIRGLHAINSVASIDVLTTTAQENGLVLSESSTAIIEDWTANLHNTPLMLEDASVAHTRDFNPLNTAQGSNDAFGDGTFFYGGSTTSSVSTTISGYLYETYVSFVDMNNQPVQATSLAYGFASIADTNGVASLPLLASGTVVEALYDGQGVSTELYGNQQGQTVQITALPEGDWNLPASSTIVLGARPDGQPHQLNGDLTFGSNSHLKLVDTTLIVSASSSVDLGPSGTLIGDNGI
;
A
#
# COMPACT_ATOMS: atom_id res chain seq x y z
N MET A 1 3.29 101.68 29.08
CA MET A 1 2.57 100.55 28.45
C MET A 1 3.01 100.35 26.99
N ARG A 2 4.32 100.13 26.74
CA ARG A 2 4.87 99.81 25.40
C ARG A 2 5.83 98.60 25.43
N SER A 3 5.95 97.92 26.58
CA SER A 3 6.85 96.79 26.80
C SER A 3 6.14 95.43 26.91
N ARG A 4 4.80 95.38 26.77
CA ARG A 4 4.02 94.12 26.79
C ARG A 4 3.59 93.61 25.42
N ALA A 5 3.68 94.42 24.36
CA ALA A 5 3.32 94.00 22.99
C ALA A 5 4.49 93.36 22.22
N VAL A 6 5.73 93.74 22.53
CA VAL A 6 6.93 93.16 21.87
C VAL A 6 7.26 91.77 22.42
N LEU A 7 6.98 91.52 23.71
CA LEU A 7 7.21 90.21 24.31
C LEU A 7 6.25 89.13 23.76
N LEU A 8 5.03 89.49 23.37
CA LEU A 8 4.09 88.51 22.77
C LEU A 8 4.45 88.15 21.33
N ILE A 9 5.01 89.10 20.54
CA ILE A 9 5.42 88.83 19.15
C ILE A 9 6.71 88.00 19.09
N VAL A 10 7.61 88.12 20.08
CA VAL A 10 8.81 87.26 20.19
C VAL A 10 8.47 85.88 20.78
N LEU A 11 7.41 85.76 21.62
CA LEU A 11 6.95 84.47 22.14
C LEU A 11 6.10 83.67 21.14
N LEU A 12 5.40 84.34 20.21
CA LEU A 12 4.58 83.69 19.17
C LEU A 12 5.36 83.34 17.89
N LEU A 13 6.59 83.85 17.71
CA LEU A 13 7.48 83.48 16.60
C LEU A 13 8.43 82.31 16.93
N GLY A 14 8.41 81.82 18.17
CA GLY A 14 9.26 80.70 18.64
C GLY A 14 8.58 79.33 18.68
N MET A 15 7.33 79.20 18.23
CA MET A 15 6.58 77.93 18.20
C MET A 15 5.95 77.64 16.84
N ALA A 16 6.70 77.90 15.77
CA ALA A 16 6.43 77.31 14.46
C ALA A 16 7.57 76.35 14.11
N ILE A 17 7.77 75.31 14.94
CA ILE A 17 8.31 74.06 14.42
C ILE A 17 7.15 73.47 13.64
N ALA A 18 7.08 73.80 12.35
CA ALA A 18 6.30 73.00 11.43
C ALA A 18 6.74 71.54 11.62
N PRO A 19 5.84 70.55 11.60
CA PRO A 19 6.28 69.16 11.55
C PRO A 19 7.27 69.06 10.40
N MET A 20 8.51 68.62 10.68
CA MET A 20 9.39 68.17 9.61
C MET A 20 8.59 67.10 8.89
N GLY A 21 8.20 67.39 7.65
CA GLY A 21 7.45 66.44 6.84
C GLY A 21 8.23 65.15 6.72
N SER A 22 7.53 64.05 6.50
CA SER A 22 8.21 62.83 6.09
C SER A 22 9.02 63.10 4.83
N THR A 23 10.30 62.73 4.84
CA THR A 23 11.18 62.90 3.68
C THR A 23 11.95 61.62 3.44
N ASP A 24 11.65 60.97 2.33
CA ASP A 24 12.43 59.84 1.84
C ASP A 24 13.89 60.26 1.60
N SER A 25 14.83 59.33 1.79
CA SER A 25 16.25 59.60 1.69
C SER A 25 17.01 58.47 0.98
N THR A 26 18.11 58.83 0.33
CA THR A 26 18.98 57.88 -0.36
C THR A 26 20.41 57.98 0.17
N ILE A 27 20.95 56.87 0.63
CA ILE A 27 22.36 56.72 1.02
C ILE A 27 23.16 56.49 -0.26
N SER A 28 23.71 57.57 -0.80
CA SER A 28 24.51 57.59 -2.05
C SER A 28 26.03 57.56 -1.81
N THR A 29 26.46 57.51 -0.55
CA THR A 29 27.84 57.29 -0.13
C THR A 29 27.85 56.35 1.06
N SER A 30 28.80 55.42 1.14
CA SER A 30 28.87 54.46 2.25
C SER A 30 28.81 55.16 3.61
N THR A 31 27.90 54.68 4.46
CA THR A 31 27.48 55.34 5.70
C THR A 31 27.46 54.33 6.84
N THR A 32 27.80 54.80 8.04
CA THR A 32 27.72 54.02 9.26
C THR A 32 26.66 54.61 10.19
N TRP A 33 25.77 53.75 10.68
CA TRP A 33 24.77 54.09 11.70
C TRP A 33 25.18 53.53 13.06
N SER A 34 24.89 54.28 14.11
CA SER A 34 25.15 53.87 15.49
C SER A 34 24.15 54.47 16.47
N GLY A 35 23.89 53.75 17.57
CA GLY A 35 22.90 54.13 18.58
C GLY A 35 21.46 54.04 18.08
N ASN A 36 20.58 54.95 18.52
CA ASN A 36 19.18 54.95 18.12
C ASN A 36 18.98 55.77 16.84
N VAL A 37 18.53 55.12 15.77
CA VAL A 37 18.20 55.76 14.48
C VAL A 37 16.68 55.74 14.31
N VAL A 38 16.06 56.90 14.16
CA VAL A 38 14.61 57.02 13.92
C VAL A 38 14.39 57.42 12.47
N LEU A 39 13.65 56.59 11.71
CA LEU A 39 13.33 56.90 10.33
C LEU A 39 12.25 57.99 10.25
N THR A 40 12.47 58.96 9.37
CA THR A 40 11.50 60.04 9.10
C THR A 40 10.87 59.94 7.71
N GLY A 41 11.34 59.01 6.88
CA GLY A 41 10.82 58.64 5.56
C GLY A 41 11.45 57.32 5.15
N ASN A 42 11.11 56.83 3.97
CA ASN A 42 11.72 55.62 3.43
C ASN A 42 13.21 55.85 3.15
N VAL A 43 14.02 54.79 3.32
CA VAL A 43 15.48 54.88 3.11
C VAL A 43 15.89 53.90 2.03
N THR A 44 16.62 54.38 1.03
CA THR A 44 17.24 53.54 0.00
C THR A 44 18.76 53.58 0.12
N VAL A 45 19.42 52.42 0.21
CA VAL A 45 20.88 52.28 0.07
C VAL A 45 21.18 52.10 -1.41
N ASP A 46 21.81 53.09 -2.03
CA ASP A 46 22.09 53.06 -3.48
C ASP A 46 23.02 51.90 -3.85
N SER A 47 22.91 51.43 -5.09
CA SER A 47 23.63 50.28 -5.67
C SER A 47 25.16 50.33 -5.54
N SER A 48 25.73 51.53 -5.40
CA SER A 48 27.17 51.75 -5.25
C SER A 48 27.63 51.98 -3.81
N SER A 49 26.72 51.90 -2.84
CA SER A 49 26.95 52.28 -1.43
C SER A 49 26.84 51.09 -0.47
N THR A 50 27.47 51.24 0.69
CA THR A 50 27.34 50.30 1.81
C THR A 50 26.76 51.01 3.03
N LEU A 51 25.71 50.43 3.62
CA LEU A 51 25.23 50.81 4.95
C LEU A 51 25.79 49.83 5.98
N VAL A 52 26.50 50.34 6.99
CA VAL A 52 27.01 49.56 8.12
C VAL A 52 26.28 49.98 9.40
N LEU A 53 25.73 49.03 10.15
CA LEU A 53 25.20 49.26 11.50
C LEU A 53 26.25 48.80 12.53
N GLU A 54 26.66 49.69 13.43
CA GLU A 54 27.52 49.32 14.55
C GLU A 54 26.76 48.43 15.56
N PRO A 55 27.44 47.52 16.26
CA PRO A 55 26.84 46.74 17.34
C PRO A 55 26.07 47.60 18.36
N GLY A 56 24.86 47.17 18.71
CA GLY A 56 23.94 47.87 19.59
C GLY A 56 23.10 48.96 18.92
N THR A 57 23.11 49.07 17.60
CA THR A 57 22.25 50.00 16.85
C THR A 57 20.79 49.55 16.91
N VAL A 58 19.88 50.49 17.19
CA VAL A 58 18.43 50.28 17.16
C VAL A 58 17.81 51.21 16.12
N VAL A 59 17.21 50.64 15.08
CA VAL A 59 16.51 51.36 14.02
C VAL A 59 15.00 51.32 14.31
N ASP A 60 14.44 52.46 14.71
CA ASP A 60 12.99 52.66 14.82
C ASP A 60 12.45 53.13 13.45
N ALA A 61 11.87 52.19 12.71
CA ALA A 61 11.38 52.38 11.35
C ALA A 61 10.10 53.24 11.27
N GLN A 62 9.44 53.51 12.40
CA GLN A 62 8.12 54.14 12.41
C GLN A 62 7.13 53.41 11.51
N SER A 63 6.82 53.95 10.33
CA SER A 63 5.93 53.33 9.34
C SER A 63 6.58 53.27 7.95
N TYR A 64 7.91 53.37 7.90
CA TYR A 64 8.70 53.48 6.67
C TYR A 64 9.48 52.20 6.42
N TRP A 65 9.93 51.97 5.18
CA TRP A 65 10.74 50.81 4.81
C TRP A 65 12.22 51.16 4.60
N LEU A 66 13.06 50.12 4.57
CA LEU A 66 14.47 50.19 4.16
C LEU A 66 14.68 49.34 2.89
N GLN A 67 15.13 49.94 1.80
CA GLN A 67 15.51 49.24 0.58
C GLN A 67 17.02 49.26 0.41
N VAL A 68 17.58 48.12 0.05
CA VAL A 68 19.01 47.90 -0.18
C VAL A 68 19.18 47.55 -1.65
N ASP A 69 19.70 48.50 -2.43
CA ASP A 69 20.16 48.25 -3.81
C ASP A 69 21.66 47.93 -3.85
N GLY A 70 22.41 48.34 -2.82
CA GLY A 70 23.86 48.12 -2.66
C GLY A 70 24.18 47.02 -1.64
N ILE A 71 24.89 47.39 -0.56
CA ILE A 71 25.31 46.45 0.50
C ILE A 71 24.78 46.90 1.87
N LEU A 72 24.19 45.98 2.63
CA LEU A 72 23.88 46.15 4.05
C LEU A 72 24.76 45.22 4.90
N LEU A 73 25.48 45.78 5.86
CA LEU A 73 26.23 45.04 6.86
C LEU A 73 25.68 45.40 8.25
N ALA A 74 25.12 44.44 8.97
CA ALA A 74 24.59 44.69 10.31
C ALA A 74 24.96 43.55 11.26
N SER A 75 25.41 43.92 12.47
CA SER A 75 25.70 42.96 13.53
C SER A 75 25.16 43.47 14.86
N ASP A 76 24.65 42.58 15.72
CA ASP A 76 24.11 42.91 17.05
C ASP A 76 23.14 44.10 17.05
N SER A 77 22.21 44.12 16.09
CA SER A 77 21.35 45.29 15.82
C SER A 77 19.87 44.92 15.79
N GLU A 78 19.01 45.91 16.06
CA GLU A 78 17.56 45.75 16.12
C GLU A 78 16.86 46.67 15.10
N PHE A 79 15.90 46.13 14.37
CA PHE A 79 14.94 46.87 13.54
C PHE A 79 13.55 46.71 14.14
N MET A 80 12.92 47.81 14.53
CA MET A 80 11.62 47.78 15.20
C MET A 80 10.79 49.01 14.85
N THR A 81 9.56 49.06 15.36
CA THR A 81 8.75 50.27 15.32
C THR A 81 8.13 50.57 16.66
N THR A 82 8.14 51.85 17.04
CA THR A 82 7.41 52.34 18.22
C THR A 82 5.97 52.74 17.92
N LYS A 83 5.49 52.56 16.68
CA LYS A 83 4.07 52.76 16.35
C LYS A 83 3.22 51.75 17.12
N THR A 84 2.03 52.19 17.53
CA THR A 84 1.05 51.34 18.19
C THR A 84 -0.06 50.96 17.22
N PRO A 85 -0.58 49.72 17.23
CA PRO A 85 -1.71 49.32 16.40
C PRO A 85 -2.96 50.17 16.66
N ALA A 86 -3.71 50.46 15.59
CA ALA A 86 -4.93 51.25 15.69
C ALA A 86 -6.17 50.40 16.04
N SER A 87 -6.13 49.09 15.80
CA SER A 87 -7.25 48.16 16.04
C SER A 87 -7.07 47.36 17.33
N GLN A 88 -8.17 47.16 18.06
CA GLN A 88 -8.19 46.23 19.20
C GLN A 88 -8.01 44.79 18.71
N GLY A 89 -7.12 44.03 19.35
CA GLY A 89 -6.82 42.64 19.00
C GLY A 89 -5.72 42.45 17.95
N SER A 90 -5.13 43.52 17.42
CA SER A 90 -3.95 43.42 16.57
C SER A 90 -2.74 42.95 17.37
N THR A 91 -1.95 42.05 16.77
CA THR A 91 -0.66 41.56 17.28
C THR A 91 0.41 42.65 17.28
N GLY A 92 0.31 43.62 16.37
CA GLY A 92 1.36 44.59 16.06
C GLY A 92 2.13 44.31 14.78
N ALA A 93 1.73 43.29 14.02
CA ALA A 93 2.30 43.00 12.71
C ALA A 93 1.86 44.03 11.66
N GLY A 94 2.72 44.29 10.66
CA GLY A 94 2.41 45.19 9.54
C GLY A 94 2.44 46.68 9.86
N LEU A 95 3.16 47.10 10.91
CA LEU A 95 3.25 48.51 11.29
C LEU A 95 4.28 49.31 10.45
N TRP A 96 5.22 48.63 9.79
CA TRP A 96 6.18 49.19 8.84
C TRP A 96 6.53 48.17 7.75
N GLY A 97 7.11 48.62 6.64
CA GLY A 97 7.25 47.78 5.43
C GLY A 97 8.32 46.70 5.47
N GLY A 98 9.32 46.80 6.37
CA GLY A 98 10.43 45.85 6.45
C GLY A 98 11.70 46.26 5.69
N ILE A 99 12.57 45.28 5.47
CA ILE A 99 13.83 45.43 4.72
C ILE A 99 13.71 44.71 3.37
N LEU A 100 13.80 45.48 2.29
CA LEU A 100 13.85 44.99 0.91
C LEU A 100 15.30 44.91 0.43
N VAL A 101 15.77 43.73 0.02
CA VAL A 101 17.08 43.51 -0.62
C VAL A 101 16.85 43.28 -2.10
N SER A 102 17.15 44.30 -2.91
CA SER A 102 16.90 44.28 -4.35
C SER A 102 17.77 43.25 -5.09
N ASN A 103 17.38 42.90 -6.32
CA ASN A 103 18.19 42.03 -7.17
C ASN A 103 19.59 42.60 -7.40
N GLY A 104 20.62 41.78 -7.17
CA GLY A 104 22.04 42.15 -7.24
C GLY A 104 22.59 42.85 -5.99
N ALA A 105 21.74 43.15 -5.00
CA ALA A 105 22.16 43.66 -3.70
C ALA A 105 22.59 42.53 -2.76
N ILE A 106 23.36 42.88 -1.72
CA ILE A 106 23.86 41.94 -0.72
C ILE A 106 23.53 42.44 0.69
N ALA A 107 23.01 41.58 1.55
CA ALA A 107 22.92 41.84 2.99
C ALA A 107 23.64 40.74 3.79
N ALA A 108 24.60 41.14 4.63
CA ALA A 108 25.22 40.26 5.61
C ALA A 108 24.78 40.69 7.01
N LEU A 109 24.07 39.80 7.70
CA LEU A 109 23.40 40.05 8.96
C LEU A 109 23.95 39.08 10.01
N SER A 110 24.24 39.56 11.23
CA SER A 110 24.68 38.69 12.33
C SER A 110 24.00 39.09 13.63
N ASN A 111 23.35 38.16 14.32
CA ASN A 111 22.62 38.41 15.57
C ASN A 111 21.65 39.61 15.47
N ILE A 112 20.68 39.51 14.56
CA ILE A 112 19.72 40.59 14.25
C ILE A 112 18.35 40.32 14.87
N THR A 113 17.66 41.35 15.36
CA THR A 113 16.24 41.28 15.72
C THR A 113 15.41 42.18 14.82
N ILE A 114 14.28 41.67 14.30
CA ILE A 114 13.31 42.43 13.52
C ILE A 114 11.92 42.27 14.15
N SER A 115 11.15 43.36 14.30
CA SER A 115 9.78 43.27 14.83
C SER A 115 8.79 44.27 14.23
N GLY A 116 7.52 43.87 14.17
CA GLY A 116 6.41 44.73 13.76
C GLY A 116 6.29 44.98 12.25
N ALA A 117 7.02 44.23 11.42
CA ALA A 117 7.07 44.44 9.98
C ALA A 117 5.87 43.83 9.26
N GLU A 118 5.57 44.33 8.06
CA GLU A 118 4.72 43.63 7.10
C GLU A 118 5.46 42.38 6.60
N THR A 119 6.61 42.57 5.97
CA THR A 119 7.54 41.50 5.62
C THR A 119 8.89 41.81 6.23
N ALA A 120 9.40 41.01 7.18
CA ALA A 120 10.63 41.37 7.88
C ALA A 120 11.84 41.47 6.94
N LEU A 121 12.03 40.46 6.08
CA LEU A 121 13.00 40.48 4.97
C LEU A 121 12.31 40.11 3.65
N ASP A 122 12.37 41.01 2.66
CA ASP A 122 11.94 40.79 1.29
C ASP A 122 13.17 40.71 0.38
N VAL A 123 13.46 39.53 -0.17
CA VAL A 123 14.77 39.17 -0.71
C VAL A 123 14.68 38.85 -2.19
N HIS A 124 15.25 39.72 -3.01
CA HIS A 124 15.45 39.52 -4.45
C HIS A 124 16.94 39.42 -4.83
N GLY A 125 17.85 39.77 -3.92
CA GLY A 125 19.31 39.63 -4.03
C GLY A 125 19.85 38.51 -3.14
N GLU A 126 21.03 38.71 -2.54
CA GLU A 126 21.71 37.73 -1.69
C GLU A 126 21.68 38.16 -0.22
N VAL A 127 21.24 37.27 0.66
CA VAL A 127 21.24 37.47 2.11
C VAL A 127 21.95 36.32 2.81
N THR A 128 22.92 36.67 3.67
CA THR A 128 23.55 35.72 4.59
C THR A 128 23.26 36.15 6.02
N ILE A 129 22.80 35.22 6.83
CA ILE A 129 22.55 35.41 8.26
C ILE A 129 23.47 34.48 9.04
N ASP A 130 24.51 35.07 9.63
CA ASP A 130 25.44 34.39 10.50
C ASP A 130 24.95 34.48 11.96
N GLU A 131 25.29 33.47 12.77
CA GLU A 131 24.97 33.38 14.21
C GLU A 131 23.48 33.29 14.57
N SER A 132 22.63 34.27 14.27
CA SER A 132 21.18 34.20 14.51
C SER A 132 20.39 35.37 13.90
N ILE A 133 19.10 35.12 13.67
CA ILE A 133 18.10 36.16 13.46
C ILE A 133 16.84 35.85 14.26
N THR A 134 16.26 36.88 14.88
CA THR A 134 14.95 36.77 15.54
C THR A 134 13.93 37.69 14.92
N ILE A 135 12.83 37.14 14.43
CA ILE A 135 11.70 37.90 13.88
C ILE A 135 10.47 37.70 14.79
N ARG A 136 9.82 38.81 15.17
CA ARG A 136 8.61 38.76 16.00
C ARG A 136 7.52 39.62 15.42
N THR A 137 6.27 39.19 15.59
CA THR A 137 5.10 40.04 15.38
C THR A 137 5.13 40.67 13.98
N SER A 138 5.14 39.84 12.94
CA SER A 138 5.16 40.29 11.54
C SER A 138 4.12 39.53 10.73
N TYR A 139 3.72 40.03 9.56
CA TYR A 139 2.82 39.23 8.70
C TYR A 139 3.61 38.13 8.00
N ILE A 140 4.78 38.47 7.46
CA ILE A 140 5.72 37.55 6.83
C ILE A 140 7.11 37.70 7.46
N GLY A 141 7.78 36.59 7.72
CA GLY A 141 9.17 36.59 8.18
C GLY A 141 10.14 36.82 7.02
N PHE A 142 10.34 35.78 6.21
CA PHE A 142 11.11 35.85 4.97
C PHE A 142 10.18 35.75 3.76
N ASN A 143 10.36 36.66 2.80
CA ASN A 143 9.83 36.53 1.45
C ASN A 143 11.02 36.47 0.49
N ILE A 144 11.29 35.31 -0.11
CA ILE A 144 12.39 35.13 -1.06
C ILE A 144 11.79 35.09 -2.46
N GLY A 145 12.03 36.15 -3.23
CA GLY A 145 11.63 36.23 -4.62
C GLY A 145 12.42 35.27 -5.51
N SER A 146 11.98 35.11 -6.76
CA SER A 146 12.54 34.11 -7.70
C SER A 146 14.00 34.28 -8.11
N THR A 147 14.61 35.42 -7.78
CA THR A 147 16.05 35.69 -7.98
C THR A 147 16.82 35.74 -6.66
N GLY A 148 16.12 35.62 -5.54
CA GLY A 148 16.68 35.77 -4.20
C GLY A 148 17.37 34.50 -3.73
N THR A 149 18.43 34.68 -2.95
CA THR A 149 19.11 33.60 -2.22
C THR A 149 19.25 34.01 -0.77
N LEU A 150 18.84 33.13 0.15
CA LEU A 150 18.96 33.34 1.59
C LEU A 150 19.58 32.10 2.25
N ALA A 151 20.70 32.30 2.94
CA ALA A 151 21.30 31.29 3.83
C ALA A 151 21.27 31.82 5.26
N ALA A 152 20.74 31.02 6.21
CA ALA A 152 20.57 31.45 7.59
C ALA A 152 20.85 30.38 8.64
N GLU A 153 21.47 30.82 9.73
CA GLU A 153 21.70 30.04 10.95
C GLU A 153 20.81 30.55 12.10
N ASN A 154 20.36 29.65 12.98
CA ASN A 154 19.61 29.94 14.20
C ASN A 154 18.47 30.94 14.01
N VAL A 155 17.57 30.62 13.08
CA VAL A 155 16.37 31.41 12.80
C VAL A 155 15.36 31.22 13.93
N THR A 156 14.90 32.30 14.55
CA THR A 156 13.78 32.27 15.51
C THR A 156 12.65 33.15 15.01
N MET A 157 11.46 32.58 14.83
CA MET A 157 10.26 33.34 14.46
C MET A 157 9.13 33.07 15.44
N SER A 158 8.50 34.13 15.95
CA SER A 158 7.38 34.00 16.88
C SER A 158 6.26 34.97 16.58
N THR A 159 5.01 34.49 16.57
CA THR A 159 3.82 35.30 16.27
C THR A 159 3.94 35.90 14.86
N ILE A 160 4.00 35.02 13.86
CA ILE A 160 3.92 35.39 12.46
C ILE A 160 2.50 35.12 11.98
N ASP A 161 1.78 36.18 11.61
CA ASP A 161 0.32 36.09 11.43
C ASP A 161 -0.07 35.35 10.13
N ILE A 162 0.82 35.29 9.12
CA ILE A 162 0.56 34.65 7.82
C ILE A 162 1.57 33.53 7.55
N GLN A 163 2.79 33.85 7.12
CA GLN A 163 3.79 32.88 6.67
C GLN A 163 5.14 33.22 7.26
N SER A 164 5.76 32.29 8.00
CA SER A 164 7.11 32.53 8.51
C SER A 164 8.10 32.65 7.36
N VAL A 165 7.95 31.81 6.34
CA VAL A 165 8.76 31.84 5.13
C VAL A 165 7.91 31.61 3.89
N VAL A 166 8.11 32.45 2.88
CA VAL A 166 7.63 32.30 1.51
C VAL A 166 8.84 32.20 0.60
N ASN A 167 9.06 31.04 -0.01
CA ASN A 167 10.24 30.79 -0.84
C ASN A 167 9.88 30.53 -2.31
N HIS A 168 10.24 31.49 -3.16
CA HIS A 168 10.22 31.37 -4.62
C HIS A 168 11.62 31.30 -5.24
N GLY A 169 12.69 31.43 -4.44
CA GLY A 169 14.10 31.42 -4.87
C GLY A 169 14.88 30.26 -4.24
N ASP A 170 16.07 30.55 -3.71
CA ASP A 170 16.92 29.54 -3.05
C ASP A 170 17.02 29.83 -1.55
N LEU A 171 16.67 28.84 -0.73
CA LEU A 171 16.67 28.96 0.73
C LEU A 171 17.46 27.83 1.39
N ALA A 172 18.39 28.20 2.27
CA ALA A 172 19.07 27.30 3.20
C ALA A 172 18.86 27.77 4.65
N ILE A 173 18.34 26.90 5.52
CA ILE A 173 18.25 27.13 6.97
C ILE A 173 18.99 26.00 7.67
N ASP A 174 19.98 26.34 8.51
CA ASP A 174 20.74 25.33 9.26
C ASP A 174 20.06 24.91 10.58
N THR A 175 19.41 25.86 11.26
CA THR A 175 18.61 25.60 12.45
C THR A 175 17.48 26.62 12.52
N GLY A 176 16.29 26.19 12.97
CA GLY A 176 15.12 27.05 13.01
C GLY A 176 14.12 26.73 14.11
N LEU A 177 13.56 27.76 14.74
CA LEU A 177 12.49 27.65 15.72
C LEU A 177 11.33 28.58 15.34
N PHE A 178 10.18 27.98 15.01
CA PHE A 178 8.97 28.67 14.58
C PHE A 178 7.87 28.43 15.60
N THR A 179 7.26 29.50 16.11
CA THR A 179 6.22 29.38 17.17
C THR A 179 5.04 30.29 16.90
N ASN A 180 3.81 29.76 17.03
CA ASN A 180 2.58 30.50 16.84
C ASN A 180 2.53 31.14 15.44
N THR A 181 2.45 30.28 14.42
CA THR A 181 2.48 30.69 13.01
C THR A 181 1.38 29.96 12.24
N ALA A 182 0.73 30.61 11.26
CA ALA A 182 -0.28 29.94 10.46
C ALA A 182 0.38 28.95 9.48
N THR A 183 1.37 29.40 8.72
CA THR A 183 2.25 28.55 7.91
C THR A 183 3.71 28.81 8.30
N GLY A 184 4.46 27.72 8.48
CA GLY A 184 5.90 27.73 8.70
C GLY A 184 6.63 28.11 7.42
N ILE A 185 6.88 27.14 6.55
CA ILE A 185 7.59 27.32 5.28
C ILE A 185 6.67 26.94 4.12
N LEU A 186 6.41 27.89 3.22
CA LEU A 186 5.84 27.64 1.90
C LEU A 186 6.97 27.73 0.85
N SER A 187 7.13 26.70 0.01
CA SER A 187 8.16 26.71 -1.03
C SER A 187 7.65 26.27 -2.40
N THR A 188 8.20 26.90 -3.45
CA THR A 188 7.94 26.62 -4.86
C THR A 188 9.24 26.39 -5.66
N SER A 189 10.38 26.31 -4.97
CA SER A 189 11.73 26.32 -5.55
C SER A 189 12.68 25.49 -4.65
N MET A 190 13.97 25.82 -4.55
CA MET A 190 14.94 25.08 -3.75
C MET A 190 14.84 25.43 -2.26
N LEU A 191 14.59 24.40 -1.45
CA LEU A 191 14.64 24.46 0.01
C LEU A 191 15.63 23.42 0.55
N VAL A 192 16.57 23.87 1.38
CA VAL A 192 17.37 23.03 2.28
C VAL A 192 17.11 23.49 3.70
N ALA A 193 16.62 22.61 4.57
CA ALA A 193 16.38 22.93 5.97
C ALA A 193 16.92 21.83 6.88
N ASN A 194 17.75 22.21 7.84
CA ASN A 194 18.25 21.33 8.89
C ASN A 194 17.69 21.80 10.24
N ASP A 195 17.41 20.84 11.13
CA ASP A 195 17.07 21.07 12.55
C ASP A 195 16.05 22.21 12.76
N VAL A 196 14.91 22.10 12.07
CA VAL A 196 13.80 23.05 12.16
C VAL A 196 12.68 22.51 13.04
N SER A 197 12.17 23.32 13.96
CA SER A 197 11.08 22.95 14.87
C SER A 197 9.91 23.91 14.80
N PHE A 198 8.70 23.36 14.77
CA PHE A 198 7.44 24.11 14.68
C PHE A 198 6.56 23.82 15.89
N PHE A 199 6.14 24.89 16.57
CA PHE A 199 5.28 24.84 17.75
C PHE A 199 4.00 25.63 17.51
N GLN A 200 2.84 25.05 17.81
CA GLN A 200 1.54 25.71 17.67
C GLN A 200 1.37 26.30 16.26
N THR A 201 1.56 25.45 15.26
CA THR A 201 1.61 25.87 13.85
C THR A 201 0.47 25.23 13.06
N GLY A 202 -0.12 25.97 12.12
CA GLY A 202 -1.10 25.40 11.20
C GLY A 202 -0.44 24.37 10.28
N VAL A 203 0.30 24.84 9.28
CA VAL A 203 1.08 23.99 8.37
C VAL A 203 2.56 24.24 8.59
N ALA A 204 3.34 23.22 8.96
CA ALA A 204 4.76 23.39 9.22
C ALA A 204 5.56 23.60 7.92
N ILE A 205 5.47 22.67 6.97
CA ILE A 205 6.14 22.76 5.67
C ILE A 205 5.17 22.42 4.55
N ASP A 206 5.11 23.26 3.53
CA ASP A 206 4.26 23.10 2.34
C ASP A 206 5.09 23.30 1.06
N ILE A 207 5.27 22.23 0.29
CA ILE A 207 6.07 22.21 -0.94
C ILE A 207 5.15 22.08 -2.15
N VAL A 208 4.97 23.18 -2.86
CA VAL A 208 4.05 23.27 -4.00
C VAL A 208 4.74 22.88 -5.31
N SER A 209 6.03 23.19 -5.45
CA SER A 209 6.86 22.82 -6.60
C SER A 209 8.34 22.93 -6.26
N GLY A 210 9.22 22.47 -7.14
CA GLY A 210 10.67 22.60 -6.95
C GLY A 210 11.25 21.41 -6.19
N SER A 211 12.25 21.66 -5.34
CA SER A 211 12.95 20.59 -4.61
C SER A 211 13.17 20.97 -3.15
N ALA A 212 12.78 20.08 -2.24
CA ALA A 212 12.96 20.27 -0.81
C ALA A 212 13.74 19.10 -0.19
N ALA A 213 14.79 19.44 0.56
CA ALA A 213 15.52 18.51 1.41
C ALA A 213 15.46 19.01 2.85
N VAL A 214 14.73 18.29 3.70
CA VAL A 214 14.52 18.63 5.12
C VAL A 214 15.05 17.52 6.00
N SER A 215 15.92 17.84 6.95
CA SER A 215 16.48 16.90 7.91
C SER A 215 16.33 17.44 9.33
N GLY A 216 15.86 16.62 10.27
CA GLY A 216 15.69 17.07 11.66
C GLY A 216 14.45 17.97 11.80
N LEU A 217 13.26 17.39 11.63
CA LEU A 217 11.99 18.10 11.74
C LEU A 217 11.33 17.85 13.11
N GLY A 218 11.19 18.91 13.90
CA GLY A 218 10.47 18.90 15.18
C GLY A 218 9.05 19.45 15.06
N LEU A 219 8.05 18.75 15.60
CA LEU A 219 6.65 19.14 15.54
C LEU A 219 5.98 19.04 16.93
N ASP A 220 5.30 20.09 17.37
CA ASP A 220 4.52 20.09 18.63
C ASP A 220 3.25 20.92 18.46
N ASN A 221 2.09 20.27 18.58
CA ASN A 221 0.78 20.86 18.35
C ASN A 221 0.70 21.52 16.95
N VAL A 222 0.80 20.68 15.91
CA VAL A 222 0.83 21.08 14.50
C VAL A 222 -0.38 20.49 13.76
N SER A 223 -1.05 21.29 12.93
CA SER A 223 -2.22 20.77 12.19
C SER A 223 -1.82 19.93 10.97
N VAL A 224 -0.83 20.36 10.19
CA VAL A 224 -0.25 19.61 9.07
C VAL A 224 1.27 19.71 9.13
N GLY A 225 1.97 18.57 9.19
CA GLY A 225 3.43 18.52 9.24
C GLY A 225 4.07 18.84 7.89
N ILE A 226 3.74 18.06 6.87
CA ILE A 226 4.34 18.09 5.54
C ILE A 226 3.24 18.09 4.48
N GLY A 227 3.21 19.10 3.61
CA GLY A 227 2.46 19.14 2.37
C GLY A 227 3.39 18.96 1.17
N SER A 228 3.00 18.13 0.19
CA SER A 228 3.71 18.02 -1.09
C SER A 228 2.74 17.84 -2.26
N ASP A 229 2.84 18.72 -3.24
CA ASP A 229 2.02 18.72 -4.45
C ASP A 229 2.71 18.03 -5.64
N SER A 230 1.99 17.89 -6.75
CA SER A 230 2.54 17.36 -8.01
C SER A 230 3.60 18.29 -8.59
N GLY A 231 4.71 17.71 -9.04
CA GLY A 231 5.86 18.43 -9.60
C GLY A 231 6.83 18.94 -8.53
N ALA A 232 6.60 18.65 -7.26
CA ALA A 232 7.58 18.82 -6.19
C ALA A 232 8.38 17.53 -5.97
N VAL A 233 9.70 17.68 -5.76
CA VAL A 233 10.57 16.61 -5.29
C VAL A 233 10.87 16.87 -3.82
N THR A 234 10.25 16.10 -2.93
CA THR A 234 10.25 16.36 -1.49
C THR A 234 10.88 15.20 -0.73
N THR A 235 11.96 15.48 0.01
CA THR A 235 12.57 14.52 0.95
C THR A 235 12.56 15.09 2.35
N VAL A 236 11.97 14.37 3.31
CA VAL A 236 11.97 14.72 4.73
C VAL A 236 12.49 13.54 5.56
N THR A 237 13.50 13.76 6.39
CA THR A 237 14.09 12.73 7.25
C THR A 237 14.26 13.19 8.69
N SER A 238 14.29 12.22 9.61
CA SER A 238 14.55 12.42 11.05
C SER A 238 13.50 13.35 11.67
N ILE A 239 12.29 12.82 11.78
CA ILE A 239 11.11 13.55 12.23
C ILE A 239 10.78 13.13 13.66
N TYR A 240 10.59 14.11 14.53
CA TYR A 240 10.06 13.92 15.88
C TYR A 240 8.82 14.80 16.08
N GLY A 241 7.70 14.19 16.47
CA GLY A 241 6.44 14.92 16.57
C GLY A 241 5.53 14.43 17.70
N GLN A 242 4.76 15.34 18.26
CA GLN A 242 3.66 15.04 19.18
C GLN A 242 2.47 15.98 18.92
N ASP A 243 1.27 15.53 19.25
CA ASP A 243 0.03 16.29 19.02
C ASP A 243 -0.11 16.79 17.56
N VAL A 244 0.22 15.92 16.59
CA VAL A 244 0.18 16.26 15.14
C VAL A 244 -1.15 15.79 14.51
N ALA A 245 -1.99 16.71 14.03
CA ALA A 245 -3.30 16.31 13.48
C ALA A 245 -3.20 15.56 12.13
N LEU A 246 -2.20 15.89 11.31
CA LEU A 246 -1.86 15.15 10.09
C LEU A 246 -0.37 15.29 9.83
N LEU A 247 0.40 14.21 9.85
CA LEU A 247 1.83 14.32 9.56
C LEU A 247 2.08 14.64 8.08
N ILE A 248 1.46 13.90 7.17
CA ILE A 248 1.69 14.01 5.72
C ILE A 248 0.37 14.24 4.99
N ASP A 249 0.23 15.40 4.35
CA ASP A 249 -0.73 15.64 3.27
C ASP A 249 0.00 15.47 1.93
N GLY A 250 -0.22 14.32 1.28
CA GLY A 250 0.34 14.06 -0.05
C GLY A 250 -0.68 14.20 -1.16
N SER A 251 -1.69 15.06 -0.99
CA SER A 251 -2.73 15.27 -2.00
C SER A 251 -2.14 15.81 -3.31
N GLY A 252 -1.85 14.91 -4.25
CA GLY A 252 -1.23 15.21 -5.54
C GLY A 252 0.25 14.89 -5.61
N ALA A 253 0.88 14.34 -4.56
CA ALA A 253 2.30 14.03 -4.57
C ALA A 253 2.66 12.97 -5.64
N ASP A 254 3.75 13.23 -6.36
CA ASP A 254 4.34 12.34 -7.37
C ASP A 254 5.83 12.00 -7.09
N ASP A 255 6.53 12.73 -6.22
CA ASP A 255 7.89 12.40 -5.77
C ASP A 255 8.13 12.81 -4.30
N LEU A 256 7.44 12.12 -3.38
CA LEU A 256 7.55 12.34 -1.93
C LEU A 256 8.24 11.16 -1.24
N THR A 257 9.35 11.45 -0.55
CA THR A 257 10.06 10.51 0.31
C THR A 257 10.10 11.00 1.75
N VAL A 258 9.63 10.17 2.69
CA VAL A 258 9.65 10.46 4.13
C VAL A 258 10.33 9.31 4.88
N SER A 259 11.20 9.62 5.84
CA SER A 259 11.88 8.57 6.62
C SER A 259 12.22 8.93 8.05
N ASN A 260 12.46 7.90 8.87
CA ASN A 260 12.91 8.04 10.26
C ASN A 260 11.96 8.91 11.10
N ALA A 261 10.69 8.56 11.12
CA ALA A 261 9.66 9.33 11.82
C ALA A 261 9.28 8.67 13.16
N LEU A 262 9.27 9.46 14.24
CA LEU A 262 8.69 9.09 15.53
C LEU A 262 7.65 10.15 15.89
N VAL A 263 6.37 9.84 15.67
CA VAL A 263 5.30 10.84 15.75
C VAL A 263 4.08 10.28 16.48
N SER A 264 3.48 11.11 17.34
CA SER A 264 2.13 10.88 17.87
C SER A 264 1.14 11.95 17.39
N GLY A 265 -0.11 11.54 17.16
CA GLY A 265 -1.10 12.44 16.59
C GLY A 265 -2.37 11.74 16.08
N ASP A 266 -3.15 12.40 15.22
CA ASP A 266 -4.42 11.84 14.72
C ASP A 266 -4.21 10.93 13.51
N ARG A 267 -3.36 11.35 12.55
CA ARG A 267 -3.12 10.66 11.27
C ARG A 267 -1.66 10.77 10.82
N LEU A 268 -1.16 9.70 10.23
CA LEU A 268 0.16 9.66 9.61
C LEU A 268 0.12 10.20 8.18
N LEU A 269 -0.84 9.72 7.37
CA LEU A 269 -0.88 10.00 5.94
C LEU A 269 -2.31 10.17 5.46
N TRP A 270 -2.53 11.17 4.61
CA TRP A 270 -3.76 11.35 3.87
C TRP A 270 -3.49 11.88 2.47
N GLY A 271 -4.20 11.35 1.48
CA GLY A 271 -4.28 11.98 0.16
C GLY A 271 -4.41 10.99 -0.99
N THR A 272 -4.52 11.56 -2.20
CA THR A 272 -4.39 10.83 -3.45
C THR A 272 -3.02 11.09 -4.05
N MET A 273 -2.23 10.04 -4.27
CA MET A 273 -0.82 10.13 -4.65
C MET A 273 -0.56 9.31 -5.91
N ASP A 274 0.30 9.83 -6.78
CA ASP A 274 0.87 9.02 -7.87
C ASP A 274 1.98 8.13 -7.28
N SER A 275 2.88 8.70 -6.48
CA SER A 275 3.89 7.94 -5.74
C SER A 275 4.30 8.55 -4.40
N ILE A 276 4.61 7.67 -3.45
CA ILE A 276 5.20 7.99 -2.14
C ILE A 276 6.11 6.85 -1.68
N THR A 277 7.22 7.19 -1.03
CA THR A 277 8.05 6.24 -0.29
C THR A 277 8.13 6.67 1.17
N LEU A 278 7.63 5.83 2.08
CA LEU A 278 7.70 6.04 3.53
C LEU A 278 8.39 4.85 4.20
N PHE A 279 9.47 5.10 4.93
CA PHE A 279 10.19 4.04 5.63
C PHE A 279 10.70 4.42 7.02
N ASP A 280 10.91 3.43 7.87
CA ASP A 280 11.37 3.62 9.26
C ASP A 280 10.47 4.59 10.06
N ALA A 281 9.16 4.32 10.10
CA ALA A 281 8.20 5.20 10.76
C ALA A 281 7.50 4.51 11.94
N ASN A 282 7.49 5.17 13.10
CA ASN A 282 6.74 4.78 14.28
C ASN A 282 5.67 5.83 14.56
N PHE A 283 4.40 5.41 14.48
CA PHE A 283 3.25 6.27 14.69
C PHE A 283 2.34 5.74 15.80
N THR A 284 2.09 6.60 16.80
CA THR A 284 1.07 6.37 17.85
C THR A 284 -0.14 7.23 17.57
N GLN A 285 -1.30 6.63 17.32
CA GLN A 285 -2.53 7.42 17.22
C GLN A 285 -2.99 7.90 18.60
N GLU A 286 -3.40 9.16 18.71
CA GLU A 286 -3.90 9.78 19.94
C GLU A 286 -5.44 9.88 19.98
N ASN A 287 -6.08 10.06 18.82
CA ASN A 287 -7.54 10.13 18.67
C ASN A 287 -8.10 9.02 17.77
N SER A 288 -9.05 8.24 18.30
CA SER A 288 -9.39 6.90 17.81
C SER A 288 -10.52 6.83 16.77
N GLU A 289 -10.81 7.86 15.97
CA GLU A 289 -11.91 7.79 14.99
C GLU A 289 -11.47 7.91 13.53
N ARG A 290 -10.20 8.27 13.29
CA ARG A 290 -9.67 8.44 11.92
C ARG A 290 -8.76 7.28 11.56
N THR A 291 -8.70 6.95 10.27
CA THR A 291 -7.68 6.04 9.75
C THR A 291 -6.31 6.72 9.82
N VAL A 292 -5.30 5.99 10.30
CA VAL A 292 -3.91 6.47 10.43
C VAL A 292 -3.29 6.73 9.06
N VAL A 293 -3.41 5.78 8.13
CA VAL A 293 -3.01 5.93 6.72
C VAL A 293 -4.24 5.80 5.82
N ASP A 294 -4.62 6.87 5.13
CA ASP A 294 -5.73 6.89 4.18
C ASP A 294 -5.21 7.36 2.82
N LEU A 295 -5.00 6.39 1.93
CA LEU A 295 -4.25 6.57 0.71
C LEU A 295 -5.05 6.10 -0.50
N ARG A 296 -5.13 6.97 -1.50
CA ARG A 296 -5.47 6.58 -2.87
C ARG A 296 -4.23 6.54 -3.74
N CYS A 297 -3.70 5.34 -4.00
CA CYS A 297 -2.49 5.15 -4.81
C CYS A 297 -2.82 5.00 -6.30
N ARG A 298 -2.15 5.78 -7.15
CA ARG A 298 -2.37 5.75 -8.61
C ARG A 298 -1.27 5.07 -9.41
N SER A 299 -0.02 5.08 -8.92
CA SER A 299 1.11 4.40 -9.57
C SER A 299 1.84 3.47 -8.60
N ASP A 300 2.68 3.99 -7.71
CA ASP A 300 3.53 3.18 -6.83
C ASP A 300 3.71 3.82 -5.46
N CYS A 301 3.18 3.18 -4.42
CA CYS A 301 3.23 3.66 -3.05
C CYS A 301 3.88 2.59 -2.17
N SER A 302 5.06 2.91 -1.62
CA SER A 302 5.89 1.96 -0.88
C SER A 302 6.01 2.34 0.58
N PHE A 303 5.77 1.34 1.44
CA PHE A 303 5.85 1.41 2.88
C PHE A 303 6.77 0.31 3.41
N ASP A 304 7.83 0.69 4.12
CA ASP A 304 8.79 -0.27 4.69
C ASP A 304 9.08 0.03 6.15
N ASN A 305 9.15 -1.01 6.98
CA ASN A 305 9.42 -0.89 8.42
C ASN A 305 8.52 0.14 9.14
N LEU A 306 7.21 0.04 8.92
CA LEU A 306 6.22 0.85 9.64
C LEU A 306 5.80 0.18 10.95
N TYR A 307 5.69 0.96 12.01
CA TYR A 307 5.10 0.55 13.28
C TYR A 307 3.91 1.46 13.61
N ILE A 308 2.70 0.97 13.34
CA ILE A 308 1.43 1.66 13.65
C ILE A 308 0.77 0.98 14.84
N HIS A 309 0.45 1.76 15.87
CA HIS A 309 -0.21 1.24 17.08
C HIS A 309 -1.17 2.26 17.70
N ASN A 310 -2.05 1.74 18.57
CA ASN A 310 -3.18 2.47 19.13
C ASN A 310 -4.12 3.04 18.05
N ALA A 311 -4.11 2.45 16.85
CA ALA A 311 -4.91 2.91 15.72
C ALA A 311 -6.31 2.34 15.80
N HIS A 312 -7.33 3.11 15.41
CA HIS A 312 -8.67 2.56 15.21
C HIS A 312 -8.75 1.73 13.93
N THR A 313 -8.34 2.35 12.82
CA THR A 313 -8.04 1.69 11.55
C THR A 313 -6.59 2.01 11.20
N GLY A 314 -5.76 0.97 11.00
CA GLY A 314 -4.34 1.14 10.68
C GLY A 314 -4.15 1.77 9.31
N MET A 315 -4.61 1.10 8.26
CA MET A 315 -4.50 1.57 6.89
C MET A 315 -5.80 1.36 6.11
N ASP A 316 -6.16 2.34 5.30
CA ASP A 316 -7.21 2.28 4.28
C ASP A 316 -6.57 2.68 2.96
N VAL A 317 -6.45 1.72 2.05
CA VAL A 317 -5.73 1.87 0.79
C VAL A 317 -6.68 1.61 -0.37
N ASP A 318 -6.75 2.53 -1.31
CA ASP A 318 -7.51 2.37 -2.54
C ASP A 318 -6.73 2.81 -3.78
N GLY A 319 -7.31 2.61 -4.95
CA GLY A 319 -6.81 3.16 -6.21
C GLY A 319 -6.45 2.10 -7.25
N SER A 320 -5.71 2.54 -8.27
CA SER A 320 -5.34 1.73 -9.44
C SER A 320 -3.87 1.37 -9.49
N GLY A 321 -3.06 1.94 -8.59
CA GLY A 321 -1.62 1.67 -8.50
C GLY A 321 -1.31 0.43 -7.67
N THR A 322 -0.01 0.23 -7.41
CA THR A 322 0.48 -0.78 -6.49
C THR A 322 0.76 -0.14 -5.14
N THR A 323 0.22 -0.72 -4.06
CA THR A 323 0.59 -0.38 -2.69
C THR A 323 1.39 -1.53 -2.09
N SER A 324 2.64 -1.27 -1.73
CA SER A 324 3.56 -2.26 -1.16
C SER A 324 3.80 -1.97 0.32
N ILE A 325 3.58 -2.96 1.18
CA ILE A 325 3.79 -2.89 2.63
C ILE A 325 4.74 -4.00 3.04
N THR A 326 5.91 -3.63 3.54
CA THR A 326 7.00 -4.57 3.82
C THR A 326 7.56 -4.38 5.23
N ASN A 327 7.98 -5.47 5.87
CA ASN A 327 8.65 -5.48 7.18
C ASN A 327 7.91 -4.70 8.29
N SER A 328 6.58 -4.66 8.24
CA SER A 328 5.79 -3.72 9.05
C SER A 328 4.99 -4.41 10.16
N GLN A 329 4.52 -3.62 11.13
CA GLN A 329 3.64 -4.02 12.21
C GLN A 329 2.48 -3.04 12.31
N ILE A 330 1.29 -3.49 11.90
CA ILE A 330 0.09 -2.67 11.81
C ILE A 330 -0.94 -3.18 12.82
N HIS A 331 -1.17 -2.41 13.89
CA HIS A 331 -2.12 -2.76 14.94
C HIS A 331 -3.31 -1.80 14.92
N GLY A 332 -4.47 -2.29 14.51
CA GLY A 332 -5.75 -1.60 14.59
C GLY A 332 -6.61 -2.11 15.75
N ASP A 333 -7.52 -1.30 16.28
CA ASP A 333 -8.53 -1.76 17.21
C ASP A 333 -9.67 -2.45 16.45
N VAL A 334 -10.18 -1.81 15.40
CA VAL A 334 -11.26 -2.34 14.56
C VAL A 334 -10.68 -3.00 13.31
N MET A 335 -9.85 -2.28 12.57
CA MET A 335 -9.36 -2.72 11.27
C MET A 335 -7.83 -2.55 11.16
N GLY A 336 -7.13 -3.60 10.75
CA GLY A 336 -5.69 -3.49 10.46
C GLY A 336 -5.46 -2.79 9.13
N ILE A 337 -5.83 -3.46 8.04
CA ILE A 337 -5.75 -2.95 6.66
C ILE A 337 -7.09 -3.17 5.96
N ARG A 338 -7.65 -2.11 5.39
CA ARG A 338 -8.71 -2.17 4.40
C ARG A 338 -8.12 -1.80 3.04
N ALA A 339 -8.36 -2.63 2.04
CA ALA A 339 -7.88 -2.44 0.68
C ALA A 339 -9.02 -2.56 -0.33
N SER A 340 -9.06 -1.64 -1.29
CA SER A 340 -10.06 -1.65 -2.36
C SER A 340 -9.55 -1.05 -3.67
N GLY A 341 -10.34 -1.09 -4.73
CA GLY A 341 -10.02 -0.42 -6.00
C GLY A 341 -9.77 -1.42 -7.12
N THR A 342 -8.84 -1.10 -8.03
CA THR A 342 -8.50 -1.93 -9.20
C THR A 342 -7.00 -2.14 -9.35
N GLY A 343 -6.24 -1.82 -8.31
CA GLY A 343 -4.80 -1.91 -8.25
C GLY A 343 -4.31 -3.26 -7.72
N MET A 344 -3.14 -3.25 -7.09
CA MET A 344 -2.54 -4.43 -6.45
C MET A 344 -2.09 -4.06 -5.04
N LEU A 345 -2.39 -4.92 -4.06
CA LEU A 345 -1.85 -4.85 -2.70
C LEU A 345 -0.75 -5.90 -2.54
N VAL A 346 0.46 -5.46 -2.21
CA VAL A 346 1.58 -6.34 -1.89
C VAL A 346 1.89 -6.22 -0.39
N VAL A 347 1.86 -7.33 0.34
CA VAL A 347 2.20 -7.40 1.76
C VAL A 347 3.27 -8.46 1.99
N GLU A 348 4.42 -8.07 2.50
CA GLU A 348 5.55 -8.98 2.73
C GLU A 348 6.12 -8.83 4.14
N SER A 349 6.41 -9.96 4.80
CA SER A 349 7.07 -9.97 6.12
C SER A 349 6.42 -9.04 7.14
N THR A 350 5.08 -8.94 7.11
CA THR A 350 4.32 -7.95 7.87
C THR A 350 3.36 -8.63 8.85
N ASN A 351 3.27 -8.08 10.07
CA ASN A 351 2.26 -8.47 11.05
C ASN A 351 1.11 -7.47 11.01
N VAL A 352 -0.10 -7.97 10.79
CA VAL A 352 -1.33 -7.17 10.83
C VAL A 352 -2.22 -7.75 11.91
N ALA A 353 -2.61 -6.92 12.88
CA ALA A 353 -3.45 -7.35 13.99
C ALA A 353 -4.61 -6.40 14.24
N ALA A 354 -5.79 -6.95 14.53
CA ALA A 354 -6.97 -6.18 14.92
C ALA A 354 -7.82 -6.88 15.99
N ASN A 355 -8.85 -6.22 16.55
CA ASN A 355 -9.87 -6.93 17.32
C ASN A 355 -11.01 -7.43 16.43
N GLU A 356 -11.49 -6.64 15.46
CA GLU A 356 -12.62 -7.03 14.62
C GLU A 356 -12.17 -7.72 13.33
N THR A 357 -11.51 -7.02 12.40
CA THR A 357 -11.01 -7.59 11.15
C THR A 357 -9.59 -7.12 10.89
N SER A 358 -8.65 -8.04 10.67
CA SER A 358 -7.25 -7.64 10.48
C SER A 358 -7.00 -7.17 9.06
N ILE A 359 -7.50 -7.89 8.06
CA ILE A 359 -7.40 -7.51 6.65
C ILE A 359 -8.76 -7.65 5.95
N SER A 360 -9.14 -6.65 5.17
CA SER A 360 -10.30 -6.72 4.27
C SER A 360 -9.88 -6.23 2.88
N ILE A 361 -10.10 -7.04 1.86
CA ILE A 361 -9.76 -6.74 0.46
C ILE A 361 -11.02 -6.85 -0.38
N SER A 362 -11.28 -5.84 -1.22
CA SER A 362 -12.46 -5.80 -2.09
C SER A 362 -12.12 -5.31 -3.50
N SER A 363 -12.49 -6.09 -4.52
CA SER A 363 -12.30 -5.81 -5.96
C SER A 363 -10.85 -5.62 -6.43
N LEU A 364 -9.87 -5.90 -5.57
CA LEU A 364 -8.44 -5.67 -5.79
C LEU A 364 -7.64 -6.97 -5.64
N ASP A 365 -6.66 -7.19 -6.50
CA ASP A 365 -5.77 -8.35 -6.44
C ASP A 365 -4.74 -8.21 -5.32
N SER A 366 -4.27 -9.32 -4.75
CA SER A 366 -3.28 -9.27 -3.66
C SER A 366 -2.15 -10.28 -3.78
N GLN A 367 -0.97 -9.88 -3.29
CA GLN A 367 0.17 -10.75 -3.06
C GLN A 367 0.56 -10.64 -1.59
N ILE A 368 0.36 -11.70 -0.80
CA ILE A 368 0.72 -11.73 0.62
C ILE A 368 1.76 -12.82 0.83
N THR A 369 2.93 -12.46 1.35
CA THR A 369 4.04 -13.40 1.55
C THR A 369 4.63 -13.27 2.95
N GLN A 370 4.90 -14.40 3.61
CA GLN A 370 5.57 -14.48 4.92
C GLN A 370 4.96 -13.56 5.99
N SER A 371 3.63 -13.43 5.99
CA SER A 371 2.92 -12.45 6.81
C SER A 371 1.93 -13.14 7.76
N SER A 372 1.70 -12.51 8.91
CA SER A 372 0.79 -13.01 9.94
C SER A 372 -0.37 -12.04 10.11
N ILE A 373 -1.59 -12.57 10.09
CA ILE A 373 -2.86 -11.85 10.22
C ILE A 373 -3.52 -12.34 11.49
N SER A 374 -3.70 -11.51 12.51
CA SER A 374 -4.14 -12.01 13.83
C SER A 374 -5.23 -11.21 14.49
N LEU A 375 -6.21 -11.90 15.06
CA LEU A 375 -7.18 -11.28 15.97
C LEU A 375 -6.68 -11.36 17.41
N HIS A 376 -6.77 -10.25 18.14
CA HIS A 376 -6.46 -10.24 19.57
C HIS A 376 -7.49 -11.04 20.37
N SER A 377 -8.78 -10.72 20.21
CA SER A 377 -9.86 -11.38 20.95
C SER A 377 -11.24 -11.40 20.29
N GLY A 378 -11.46 -10.62 19.22
CA GLY A 378 -12.77 -10.53 18.60
C GLY A 378 -13.13 -11.72 17.72
N THR A 379 -14.33 -11.65 17.13
CA THR A 379 -14.96 -12.75 16.39
C THR A 379 -14.68 -12.71 14.89
N GLY A 380 -13.92 -11.75 14.37
CA GLY A 380 -13.56 -11.80 12.96
C GLY A 380 -14.72 -11.50 12.00
N PRO A 381 -14.50 -11.76 10.70
CA PRO A 381 -13.38 -12.54 10.15
C PRO A 381 -12.00 -11.88 10.32
N ALA A 382 -10.93 -12.68 10.47
CA ALA A 382 -9.57 -12.13 10.53
C ALA A 382 -9.14 -11.57 9.16
N ALA A 383 -9.46 -12.30 8.09
CA ALA A 383 -9.34 -11.86 6.72
C ALA A 383 -10.68 -11.96 5.97
N VAL A 384 -11.00 -10.95 5.18
CA VAL A 384 -12.16 -10.93 4.27
C VAL A 384 -11.69 -10.65 2.86
N LEU A 385 -12.11 -11.49 1.90
CA LEU A 385 -11.83 -11.34 0.48
C LEU A 385 -13.16 -11.25 -0.30
N LEU A 386 -13.37 -10.14 -0.99
CA LEU A 386 -14.54 -9.91 -1.83
C LEU A 386 -14.06 -9.63 -3.25
N GLU A 387 -14.14 -10.64 -4.12
CA GLU A 387 -13.59 -10.61 -5.47
C GLU A 387 -12.05 -10.50 -5.52
N GLY A 388 -11.48 -10.83 -6.69
CA GLY A 388 -10.06 -10.65 -6.98
C GLY A 388 -9.27 -11.95 -7.05
N GLU A 389 -8.05 -11.82 -7.57
CA GLU A 389 -7.07 -12.88 -7.67
C GLU A 389 -5.98 -12.68 -6.60
N HIS A 390 -5.73 -13.71 -5.80
CA HIS A 390 -4.88 -13.60 -4.63
C HIS A 390 -3.78 -14.66 -4.62
N GLN A 391 -2.53 -14.23 -4.40
CA GLN A 391 -1.36 -15.09 -4.28
C GLN A 391 -0.79 -15.03 -2.87
N TRP A 392 -1.00 -16.08 -2.08
CA TRP A 392 -0.74 -16.10 -0.64
C TRP A 392 0.32 -17.15 -0.28
N ASN A 393 1.54 -16.72 0.02
CA ASN A 393 2.67 -17.61 0.25
C ASN A 393 3.11 -17.57 1.72
N ASN A 394 2.91 -18.67 2.46
CA ASN A 394 3.24 -18.74 3.88
C ASN A 394 2.49 -17.69 4.71
N VAL A 395 1.17 -17.75 4.65
CA VAL A 395 0.25 -16.86 5.36
C VAL A 395 -0.36 -17.59 6.56
N GLU A 396 -0.25 -16.98 7.74
CA GLU A 396 -0.83 -17.48 8.98
C GLU A 396 -1.93 -16.54 9.45
N LEU A 397 -3.12 -17.09 9.63
CA LEU A 397 -4.23 -16.44 10.30
C LEU A 397 -4.34 -17.03 11.71
N SER A 398 -4.30 -16.21 12.76
CA SER A 398 -4.34 -16.73 14.12
C SER A 398 -5.19 -15.91 15.09
N LYS A 399 -5.69 -16.61 16.10
CA LYS A 399 -6.39 -16.04 17.26
C LYS A 399 -6.07 -16.85 18.51
N PRO A 400 -6.00 -16.25 19.70
CA PRO A 400 -5.92 -17.02 20.94
C PRO A 400 -7.10 -18.01 21.08
N TYR A 401 -6.78 -19.31 21.12
CA TYR A 401 -7.77 -20.38 21.23
C TYR A 401 -8.62 -20.25 22.50
N THR A 402 -9.93 -20.48 22.34
CA THR A 402 -10.85 -20.66 23.48
C THR A 402 -11.95 -21.66 23.16
N SER A 403 -12.17 -22.61 24.08
CA SER A 403 -13.14 -23.69 23.90
C SER A 403 -14.60 -23.23 23.89
N VAL A 404 -14.87 -21.98 24.28
CA VAL A 404 -16.21 -21.38 24.23
C VAL A 404 -16.49 -20.60 22.94
N ASP A 405 -15.50 -20.39 22.08
CA ASP A 405 -15.71 -19.69 20.81
C ASP A 405 -16.56 -20.53 19.86
N THR A 406 -17.65 -19.97 19.37
CA THR A 406 -18.53 -20.61 18.37
C THR A 406 -18.84 -19.69 17.20
N GLN A 407 -18.13 -18.57 17.07
CA GLN A 407 -18.49 -17.51 16.11
C GLN A 407 -17.31 -17.03 15.31
N SER A 408 -16.07 -17.21 15.78
CA SER A 408 -14.95 -16.57 15.10
C SER A 408 -14.64 -17.18 13.74
N VAL A 409 -14.34 -16.33 12.76
CA VAL A 409 -13.92 -16.76 11.42
C VAL A 409 -12.46 -16.37 11.16
N GLY A 410 -11.67 -17.29 10.61
CA GLY A 410 -10.31 -17.02 10.15
C GLY A 410 -10.32 -16.27 8.82
N LEU A 411 -10.67 -16.97 7.75
CA LEU A 411 -10.81 -16.43 6.40
C LEU A 411 -12.25 -16.57 5.92
N ASP A 412 -12.80 -15.48 5.38
CA ASP A 412 -14.08 -15.43 4.68
C ASP A 412 -13.86 -14.92 3.25
N ALA A 413 -14.12 -15.74 2.23
CA ALA A 413 -13.82 -15.42 0.84
C ALA A 413 -15.02 -15.64 -0.09
N TRP A 414 -15.36 -14.60 -0.86
CA TRP A 414 -16.52 -14.54 -1.73
C TRP A 414 -16.08 -14.13 -3.14
N TYR A 415 -16.55 -14.85 -4.17
CA TYR A 415 -16.21 -14.56 -5.57
C TYR A 415 -14.71 -14.42 -5.86
N SER A 416 -13.87 -15.10 -5.08
CA SER A 416 -12.42 -14.90 -5.07
C SER A 416 -11.67 -16.14 -5.54
N THR A 417 -10.51 -15.94 -6.16
CA THR A 417 -9.55 -17.01 -6.45
C THR A 417 -8.31 -16.85 -5.59
N ILE A 418 -7.94 -17.91 -4.86
CA ILE A 418 -6.80 -17.93 -3.96
C ILE A 418 -5.83 -19.01 -4.42
N HIS A 419 -4.60 -18.61 -4.71
CA HIS A 419 -3.46 -19.50 -4.95
C HIS A 419 -2.49 -19.39 -3.78
N SER A 420 -2.14 -20.51 -3.16
CA SER A 420 -1.31 -20.50 -1.95
C SER A 420 -0.26 -21.61 -1.91
N THR A 421 0.97 -21.29 -1.52
CA THR A 421 1.93 -22.35 -1.12
C THR A 421 1.54 -22.93 0.24
N SER A 422 1.12 -22.07 1.16
CA SER A 422 0.64 -22.51 2.46
C SER A 422 -0.28 -21.47 3.10
N ILE A 423 -1.42 -21.95 3.59
CA ILE A 423 -2.39 -21.19 4.35
C ILE A 423 -2.71 -21.91 5.65
N THR A 424 -2.61 -21.18 6.77
CA THR A 424 -2.90 -21.71 8.11
C THR A 424 -3.96 -20.88 8.80
N THR A 425 -4.93 -21.53 9.44
CA THR A 425 -5.83 -20.90 10.41
C THR A 425 -5.71 -21.60 11.75
N ASP A 426 -5.40 -20.86 12.81
CA ASP A 426 -5.24 -21.38 14.18
C ASP A 426 -6.16 -20.64 15.17
N GLY A 427 -6.95 -21.40 15.94
CA GLY A 427 -7.72 -20.87 17.06
C GLY A 427 -9.12 -20.36 16.75
N PHE A 428 -9.59 -20.47 15.49
CA PHE A 428 -10.90 -19.98 15.06
C PHE A 428 -12.00 -21.05 15.13
N ALA A 429 -13.21 -20.67 15.57
CA ALA A 429 -14.39 -21.52 15.47
C ALA A 429 -14.62 -22.05 14.04
N TYR A 430 -14.51 -21.17 13.04
CA TYR A 430 -14.55 -21.47 11.61
C TYR A 430 -13.19 -21.08 11.01
N GLY A 431 -12.46 -22.04 10.45
CA GLY A 431 -11.14 -21.78 9.86
C GLY A 431 -11.26 -20.95 8.57
N VAL A 432 -11.75 -21.59 7.51
CA VAL A 432 -11.94 -20.98 6.19
C VAL A 432 -13.37 -21.21 5.71
N GLU A 433 -14.02 -20.14 5.26
CA GLU A 433 -15.32 -20.14 4.60
C GLU A 433 -15.15 -19.64 3.16
N LEU A 434 -15.61 -20.43 2.18
CA LEU A 434 -15.55 -20.12 0.75
C LEU A 434 -16.96 -20.09 0.17
N GLU A 435 -17.36 -19.00 -0.47
CA GLU A 435 -18.60 -18.86 -1.22
C GLU A 435 -18.31 -18.42 -2.64
N ASP A 436 -18.82 -19.17 -3.63
CA ASP A 436 -18.58 -18.92 -5.06
C ASP A 436 -17.08 -18.69 -5.41
N SER A 437 -16.19 -19.42 -4.73
CA SER A 437 -14.74 -19.14 -4.72
C SER A 437 -13.89 -20.36 -5.08
N ILE A 438 -12.62 -20.12 -5.41
CA ILE A 438 -11.64 -21.16 -5.73
C ILE A 438 -10.44 -21.03 -4.77
N LEU A 439 -10.08 -22.13 -4.12
CA LEU A 439 -8.85 -22.26 -3.33
C LEU A 439 -7.95 -23.32 -3.93
N ASN A 440 -6.74 -22.94 -4.34
CA ASN A 440 -5.67 -23.83 -4.75
C ASN A 440 -4.50 -23.69 -3.76
N ALA A 441 -4.17 -24.73 -3.01
CA ALA A 441 -3.10 -24.69 -2.02
C ALA A 441 -2.17 -25.90 -2.06
N GLU A 442 -0.85 -25.72 -1.93
CA GLU A 442 0.04 -26.86 -1.68
C GLU A 442 -0.16 -27.39 -0.25
N ILE A 443 -0.34 -26.49 0.73
CA ILE A 443 -0.56 -26.87 2.14
C ILE A 443 -1.72 -26.07 2.74
N GLY A 444 -2.76 -26.77 3.21
CA GLY A 444 -3.85 -26.21 4.03
C GLY A 444 -3.80 -26.75 5.45
N THR A 445 -3.65 -25.88 6.46
CA THR A 445 -3.64 -26.28 7.88
C THR A 445 -4.71 -25.52 8.67
N PHE A 446 -5.80 -26.20 9.04
CA PHE A 446 -6.92 -25.59 9.74
C PHE A 446 -7.10 -26.27 11.10
N ILE A 447 -6.58 -25.66 12.16
CA ILE A 447 -6.36 -26.35 13.44
C ILE A 447 -6.85 -25.56 14.65
N ASN A 448 -7.02 -26.30 15.75
CA ASN A 448 -7.42 -25.77 17.06
C ASN A 448 -8.67 -24.89 17.00
N GLY A 449 -9.64 -25.26 16.17
CA GLY A 449 -10.91 -24.58 16.08
C GLY A 449 -12.00 -25.21 16.94
N LYS A 450 -13.26 -24.99 16.56
CA LYS A 450 -14.39 -25.67 17.22
C LYS A 450 -15.44 -26.20 16.26
N ILE A 451 -15.86 -25.43 15.26
CA ILE A 451 -17.00 -25.79 14.42
C ILE A 451 -16.51 -26.47 13.14
N ARG A 452 -15.76 -25.76 12.28
CA ARG A 452 -15.33 -26.27 10.97
C ARG A 452 -13.90 -25.84 10.64
N GLY A 453 -13.12 -26.72 10.01
CA GLY A 453 -11.82 -26.38 9.46
C GLY A 453 -11.95 -25.59 8.15
N LEU A 454 -12.58 -26.20 7.14
CA LEU A 454 -12.90 -25.59 5.85
C LEU A 454 -14.37 -25.86 5.50
N HIS A 455 -15.08 -24.83 5.05
CA HIS A 455 -16.42 -24.94 4.46
C HIS A 455 -16.43 -24.30 3.08
N ALA A 456 -16.84 -25.07 2.07
CA ALA A 456 -17.03 -24.59 0.71
C ALA A 456 -18.51 -24.63 0.32
N ILE A 457 -19.01 -23.52 -0.22
CA ILE A 457 -20.38 -23.31 -0.71
C ILE A 457 -20.29 -22.90 -2.18
N ASN A 458 -20.87 -23.70 -3.07
CA ASN A 458 -20.72 -23.56 -4.52
C ASN A 458 -19.27 -23.25 -4.97
N SER A 459 -18.29 -23.89 -4.33
CA SER A 459 -16.87 -23.53 -4.41
C SER A 459 -15.98 -24.72 -4.75
N VAL A 460 -14.75 -24.45 -5.19
CA VAL A 460 -13.74 -25.47 -5.49
C VAL A 460 -12.54 -25.32 -4.55
N ALA A 461 -12.14 -26.42 -3.90
CA ALA A 461 -10.92 -26.48 -3.11
C ALA A 461 -10.00 -27.59 -3.62
N SER A 462 -8.81 -27.24 -4.12
CA SER A 462 -7.75 -28.16 -4.49
C SER A 462 -6.58 -27.97 -3.52
N ILE A 463 -6.28 -28.98 -2.70
CA ILE A 463 -5.26 -28.89 -1.66
C ILE A 463 -4.35 -30.12 -1.71
N ASP A 464 -3.05 -29.96 -1.90
CA ASP A 464 -2.15 -31.13 -1.95
C ASP A 464 -2.09 -31.78 -0.55
N VAL A 465 -1.67 -31.04 0.47
CA VAL A 465 -1.62 -31.54 1.85
C VAL A 465 -2.60 -30.78 2.74
N LEU A 466 -3.65 -31.48 3.19
CA LEU A 466 -4.64 -30.95 4.12
C LEU A 466 -4.43 -31.52 5.52
N THR A 467 -4.35 -30.63 6.52
CA THR A 467 -4.40 -30.99 7.94
C THR A 467 -5.55 -30.27 8.62
N THR A 468 -6.46 -31.03 9.23
CA THR A 468 -7.56 -30.48 10.06
C THR A 468 -7.51 -31.07 11.46
N THR A 469 -7.73 -30.27 12.51
CA THR A 469 -7.66 -30.78 13.88
C THR A 469 -8.55 -30.03 14.88
N ALA A 470 -9.30 -30.81 15.67
CA ALA A 470 -10.06 -30.40 16.85
C ALA A 470 -11.34 -29.56 16.61
N GLN A 471 -11.79 -29.43 15.37
CA GLN A 471 -13.14 -28.93 15.04
C GLN A 471 -14.19 -30.05 15.01
N GLU A 472 -15.48 -29.74 15.11
CA GLU A 472 -16.56 -30.73 14.91
C GLU A 472 -16.47 -31.39 13.53
N ASN A 473 -16.26 -30.59 12.49
CA ASN A 473 -16.00 -31.06 11.12
C ASN A 473 -14.65 -30.55 10.60
N GLY A 474 -13.90 -31.40 9.90
CA GLY A 474 -12.67 -30.98 9.22
C GLY A 474 -12.98 -30.22 7.94
N LEU A 475 -13.77 -30.85 7.06
CA LEU A 475 -14.23 -30.30 5.79
C LEU A 475 -15.75 -30.45 5.66
N VAL A 476 -16.40 -29.39 5.23
CA VAL A 476 -17.82 -29.36 4.86
C VAL A 476 -17.96 -28.87 3.42
N LEU A 477 -18.71 -29.60 2.60
CA LEU A 477 -19.08 -29.17 1.25
C LEU A 477 -20.60 -29.03 1.14
N SER A 478 -21.03 -27.85 0.73
CA SER A 478 -22.43 -27.51 0.49
C SER A 478 -22.67 -27.18 -0.97
N GLU A 479 -23.90 -27.40 -1.44
CA GLU A 479 -24.30 -27.15 -2.83
C GLU A 479 -23.39 -27.86 -3.85
N SER A 480 -23.14 -27.25 -5.02
CA SER A 480 -22.32 -27.84 -6.10
C SER A 480 -20.82 -27.69 -5.86
N SER A 481 -20.36 -27.82 -4.60
CA SER A 481 -18.95 -27.69 -4.23
C SER A 481 -18.14 -28.93 -4.56
N THR A 482 -16.86 -28.73 -4.89
CA THR A 482 -15.89 -29.81 -5.16
C THR A 482 -14.63 -29.65 -4.31
N ALA A 483 -14.17 -30.75 -3.70
CA ALA A 483 -12.84 -30.82 -3.08
C ALA A 483 -11.96 -31.89 -3.75
N ILE A 484 -10.72 -31.53 -4.05
CA ILE A 484 -9.66 -32.43 -4.55
C ILE A 484 -8.50 -32.33 -3.56
N ILE A 485 -8.21 -33.42 -2.87
CA ILE A 485 -7.19 -33.44 -1.81
C ILE A 485 -6.22 -34.58 -2.04
N GLU A 486 -4.91 -34.33 -2.11
CA GLU A 486 -3.95 -35.44 -2.28
C GLU A 486 -3.81 -36.21 -0.96
N ASP A 487 -3.29 -35.56 0.09
CA ASP A 487 -3.05 -36.17 1.39
C ASP A 487 -3.84 -35.44 2.48
N TRP A 488 -4.75 -36.15 3.16
CA TRP A 488 -5.55 -35.56 4.25
C TRP A 488 -5.34 -36.27 5.58
N THR A 489 -4.76 -35.56 6.55
CA THR A 489 -4.79 -35.94 7.96
C THR A 489 -5.92 -35.21 8.69
N ALA A 490 -6.95 -35.95 9.10
CA ALA A 490 -8.12 -35.39 9.78
C ALA A 490 -8.20 -35.94 11.22
N ASN A 491 -7.95 -35.11 12.23
CA ASN A 491 -7.78 -35.59 13.60
C ASN A 491 -8.75 -34.93 14.61
N LEU A 492 -9.29 -35.75 15.52
CA LEU A 492 -10.15 -35.28 16.63
C LEU A 492 -11.44 -34.56 16.18
N HIS A 493 -12.09 -35.09 15.14
CA HIS A 493 -13.37 -34.56 14.65
C HIS A 493 -14.57 -35.36 15.17
N ASN A 494 -15.74 -34.72 15.22
CA ASN A 494 -16.99 -35.46 15.33
C ASN A 494 -17.28 -36.20 14.02
N THR A 495 -17.08 -35.52 12.89
CA THR A 495 -17.21 -36.10 11.54
C THR A 495 -16.24 -35.36 10.63
N PRO A 496 -15.07 -35.95 10.30
CA PRO A 496 -14.06 -35.34 9.46
C PRO A 496 -14.60 -34.72 8.17
N LEU A 497 -15.38 -35.47 7.38
CA LEU A 497 -15.99 -34.99 6.13
C LEU A 497 -17.52 -34.98 6.19
N MET A 498 -18.12 -33.83 5.91
CA MET A 498 -19.58 -33.70 5.73
C MET A 498 -19.91 -33.20 4.33
N LEU A 499 -20.86 -33.86 3.66
CA LEU A 499 -21.25 -33.55 2.27
C LEU A 499 -22.76 -33.31 2.17
N GLU A 500 -23.18 -32.19 1.61
CA GLU A 500 -24.58 -31.99 1.21
C GLU A 500 -24.87 -32.58 -0.17
N ASP A 501 -26.13 -32.54 -0.59
CA ASP A 501 -26.56 -32.97 -1.92
C ASP A 501 -25.80 -32.20 -3.02
N ALA A 502 -25.52 -32.86 -4.13
CA ALA A 502 -24.71 -32.38 -5.27
C ALA A 502 -23.21 -32.11 -5.02
N SER A 503 -22.73 -32.13 -3.77
CA SER A 503 -21.31 -31.93 -3.47
C SER A 503 -20.44 -33.16 -3.76
N VAL A 504 -19.17 -32.93 -4.12
CA VAL A 504 -18.22 -33.99 -4.51
C VAL A 504 -16.87 -33.81 -3.81
N ALA A 505 -16.36 -34.87 -3.19
CA ALA A 505 -15.00 -34.90 -2.67
C ALA A 505 -14.20 -36.07 -3.25
N HIS A 506 -12.98 -35.77 -3.68
CA HIS A 506 -11.97 -36.75 -4.05
C HIS A 506 -10.77 -36.59 -3.12
N THR A 507 -10.39 -37.66 -2.42
CA THR A 507 -9.20 -37.65 -1.54
C THR A 507 -8.30 -38.83 -1.86
N ARG A 508 -7.06 -38.58 -2.31
CA ARG A 508 -6.17 -39.65 -2.76
C ARG A 508 -5.68 -40.51 -1.59
N ASP A 509 -5.29 -39.92 -0.47
CA ASP A 509 -4.99 -40.59 0.79
C ASP A 509 -5.76 -39.93 1.95
N PHE A 510 -6.82 -40.61 2.41
CA PHE A 510 -7.64 -40.16 3.53
C PHE A 510 -7.27 -40.90 4.82
N ASN A 511 -6.74 -40.15 5.80
CA ASN A 511 -6.28 -40.67 7.09
C ASN A 511 -7.04 -40.02 8.27
N PRO A 512 -8.27 -40.48 8.55
CA PRO A 512 -9.02 -40.04 9.72
C PRO A 512 -8.45 -40.64 11.01
N LEU A 513 -8.30 -39.81 12.04
CA LEU A 513 -7.73 -40.15 13.33
C LEU A 513 -8.66 -39.68 14.46
N ASN A 514 -8.96 -40.59 15.39
CA ASN A 514 -9.72 -40.28 16.62
C ASN A 514 -11.10 -39.64 16.38
N THR A 515 -11.81 -40.05 15.32
CA THR A 515 -13.21 -39.66 15.08
C THR A 515 -14.09 -40.03 16.27
N ALA A 516 -15.02 -39.14 16.64
CA ALA A 516 -15.89 -39.35 17.78
C ALA A 516 -16.67 -40.68 17.71
N GLN A 517 -16.80 -41.35 18.87
CA GLN A 517 -17.42 -42.66 18.94
C GLN A 517 -18.90 -42.60 18.50
N GLY A 518 -19.26 -43.44 17.53
CA GLY A 518 -20.62 -43.53 17.00
C GLY A 518 -20.89 -42.63 15.78
N SER A 519 -19.91 -41.83 15.37
CA SER A 519 -19.94 -41.08 14.11
C SER A 519 -19.25 -41.82 12.97
N ASN A 520 -19.38 -41.28 11.75
CA ASN A 520 -18.66 -41.74 10.57
C ASN A 520 -17.48 -40.81 10.28
N ASP A 521 -16.46 -41.34 9.60
CA ASP A 521 -15.34 -40.54 9.10
C ASP A 521 -15.78 -39.62 7.95
N ALA A 522 -16.73 -40.09 7.13
CA ALA A 522 -17.43 -39.29 6.12
C ALA A 522 -18.93 -39.56 6.14
N PHE A 523 -19.75 -38.50 6.05
CA PHE A 523 -21.22 -38.59 6.14
C PHE A 523 -21.91 -37.55 5.25
N GLY A 524 -23.06 -37.91 4.67
CA GLY A 524 -23.98 -36.96 4.05
C GLY A 524 -24.55 -37.39 2.70
N ASP A 525 -25.12 -36.47 1.94
CA ASP A 525 -25.89 -36.78 0.72
C ASP A 525 -25.08 -36.66 -0.59
N GLY A 526 -23.80 -36.27 -0.51
CA GLY A 526 -22.91 -36.10 -1.67
C GLY A 526 -22.16 -37.36 -2.15
N THR A 527 -21.15 -37.12 -2.99
CA THR A 527 -20.25 -38.16 -3.55
C THR A 527 -18.86 -38.09 -2.92
N PHE A 528 -18.34 -39.23 -2.48
CA PHE A 528 -16.99 -39.32 -1.91
C PHE A 528 -16.17 -40.46 -2.50
N PHE A 529 -15.08 -40.13 -3.20
CA PHE A 529 -14.09 -41.11 -3.62
C PHE A 529 -12.80 -40.93 -2.83
N TYR A 530 -12.31 -42.00 -2.22
CA TYR A 530 -11.21 -41.92 -1.26
C TYR A 530 -10.24 -43.09 -1.35
N GLY A 531 -8.95 -42.82 -1.24
CA GLY A 531 -7.93 -43.84 -0.96
C GLY A 531 -7.47 -43.80 0.50
N GLY A 532 -6.33 -44.43 0.80
CA GLY A 532 -5.76 -44.45 2.15
C GLY A 532 -6.30 -45.57 3.04
N SER A 533 -6.88 -45.22 4.20
CA SER A 533 -7.32 -46.22 5.18
C SER A 533 -8.54 -47.01 4.70
N THR A 534 -8.39 -48.33 4.58
CA THR A 534 -9.51 -49.23 4.22
C THR A 534 -10.48 -49.48 5.38
N THR A 535 -10.22 -48.94 6.56
CA THR A 535 -11.08 -49.10 7.76
C THR A 535 -11.93 -47.87 8.04
N SER A 536 -11.86 -46.84 7.19
CA SER A 536 -12.66 -45.63 7.33
C SER A 536 -14.16 -45.94 7.25
N SER A 537 -14.95 -45.36 8.16
CA SER A 537 -16.41 -45.49 8.17
C SER A 537 -17.03 -44.41 7.27
N VAL A 538 -17.54 -44.81 6.11
CA VAL A 538 -18.11 -43.90 5.11
C VAL A 538 -19.60 -44.18 4.91
N SER A 539 -20.42 -43.12 5.03
CA SER A 539 -21.88 -43.17 4.88
C SER A 539 -22.38 -41.98 4.05
N THR A 540 -22.00 -41.96 2.77
CA THR A 540 -22.45 -40.97 1.78
C THR A 540 -23.39 -41.59 0.73
N THR A 541 -24.14 -40.78 -0.04
CA THR A 541 -25.02 -41.29 -1.11
C THR A 541 -24.26 -42.11 -2.14
N ILE A 542 -23.12 -41.59 -2.60
CA ILE A 542 -22.21 -42.29 -3.50
C ILE A 542 -20.84 -42.32 -2.82
N SER A 543 -20.26 -43.52 -2.71
CA SER A 543 -18.88 -43.68 -2.27
C SER A 543 -18.14 -44.75 -3.06
N GLY A 544 -16.82 -44.61 -3.13
CA GLY A 544 -15.95 -45.55 -3.81
C GLY A 544 -14.52 -45.47 -3.28
N TYR A 545 -13.91 -46.63 -3.07
CA TYR A 545 -12.51 -46.70 -2.66
C TYR A 545 -11.59 -46.61 -3.88
N LEU A 546 -10.65 -45.67 -3.85
CA LEU A 546 -9.62 -45.43 -4.86
C LEU A 546 -8.42 -46.32 -4.57
N TYR A 547 -8.11 -47.21 -5.51
CA TYR A 547 -6.93 -48.05 -5.46
C TYR A 547 -5.79 -47.40 -6.22
N GLU A 548 -4.67 -47.15 -5.54
CA GLU A 548 -3.41 -46.82 -6.20
C GLU A 548 -3.01 -47.96 -7.15
N THR A 549 -3.06 -47.65 -8.45
CA THR A 549 -2.90 -48.63 -9.52
C THR A 549 -1.84 -48.15 -10.50
N TYR A 550 -0.82 -48.97 -10.71
CA TYR A 550 0.24 -48.70 -11.68
C TYR A 550 -0.25 -48.97 -13.10
N VAL A 551 -0.19 -47.95 -13.95
CA VAL A 551 -0.60 -47.98 -15.36
C VAL A 551 0.60 -47.67 -16.23
N SER A 552 0.78 -48.46 -17.30
CA SER A 552 1.84 -48.24 -18.28
C SER A 552 1.31 -47.41 -19.46
N PHE A 553 2.09 -46.44 -19.91
CA PHE A 553 1.81 -45.57 -21.04
C PHE A 553 2.85 -45.81 -22.12
N VAL A 554 2.39 -46.10 -23.34
CA VAL A 554 3.25 -46.42 -24.47
C VAL A 554 2.83 -45.68 -25.74
N ASP A 555 3.76 -45.47 -26.65
CA ASP A 555 3.48 -44.95 -28.00
C ASP A 555 2.87 -46.02 -28.93
N MET A 556 2.64 -45.62 -30.19
CA MET A 556 2.14 -46.52 -31.24
C MET A 556 3.08 -47.70 -31.56
N ASN A 557 4.34 -47.65 -31.12
CA ASN A 557 5.37 -48.68 -31.30
C ASN A 557 5.65 -49.47 -30.01
N ASN A 558 4.78 -49.36 -28.99
CA ASN A 558 4.93 -49.95 -27.66
C ASN A 558 6.21 -49.51 -26.92
N GLN A 559 6.75 -48.33 -27.22
CA GLN A 559 7.81 -47.71 -26.44
C GLN A 559 7.22 -46.92 -25.28
N PRO A 560 7.81 -46.99 -24.08
CA PRO A 560 7.31 -46.24 -22.93
C PRO A 560 7.38 -44.73 -23.18
N VAL A 561 6.35 -44.01 -22.72
CA VAL A 561 6.28 -42.54 -22.83
C VAL A 561 5.93 -41.90 -21.49
N GLN A 562 6.49 -40.72 -21.23
CA GLN A 562 6.22 -39.93 -20.03
C GLN A 562 4.92 -39.14 -20.21
N ALA A 563 3.80 -39.85 -20.32
CA ALA A 563 2.49 -39.24 -20.46
C ALA A 563 2.06 -38.56 -19.15
N THR A 564 1.39 -37.42 -19.28
CA THR A 564 0.63 -36.80 -18.20
C THR A 564 -0.78 -37.38 -18.21
N SER A 565 -1.26 -37.81 -17.07
CA SER A 565 -2.58 -38.43 -16.90
C SER A 565 -3.38 -37.71 -15.83
N LEU A 566 -4.69 -37.61 -16.01
CA LEU A 566 -5.63 -36.95 -15.11
C LEU A 566 -6.74 -37.92 -14.72
N ALA A 567 -6.92 -38.14 -13.42
CA ALA A 567 -7.99 -38.96 -12.85
C ALA A 567 -8.57 -38.26 -11.61
N TYR A 568 -9.88 -37.99 -11.58
CA TYR A 568 -10.57 -37.31 -10.46
C TYR A 568 -9.97 -35.96 -10.03
N GLY A 569 -9.26 -35.26 -10.94
CA GLY A 569 -8.56 -34.01 -10.65
C GLY A 569 -7.09 -34.19 -10.27
N PHE A 570 -6.63 -35.42 -10.01
CA PHE A 570 -5.23 -35.71 -9.72
C PHE A 570 -4.42 -35.85 -11.01
N ALA A 571 -3.45 -34.97 -11.19
CA ALA A 571 -2.47 -35.09 -12.27
C ALA A 571 -1.35 -36.07 -11.86
N SER A 572 -0.87 -36.87 -12.79
CA SER A 572 0.28 -37.75 -12.57
C SER A 572 1.10 -37.88 -13.85
N ILE A 573 2.42 -37.76 -13.71
CA ILE A 573 3.37 -37.87 -14.82
C ILE A 573 4.03 -39.24 -14.75
N ALA A 574 3.98 -39.98 -15.85
CA ALA A 574 4.64 -41.26 -15.95
C ALA A 574 6.17 -41.14 -15.89
N ASP A 575 6.81 -42.09 -15.20
CA ASP A 575 8.26 -42.17 -15.07
C ASP A 575 8.95 -42.48 -16.41
N THR A 576 10.29 -42.58 -16.41
CA THR A 576 11.06 -42.91 -17.63
C THR A 576 10.75 -44.29 -18.21
N ASN A 577 10.08 -45.17 -17.46
CA ASN A 577 9.61 -46.47 -17.94
C ASN A 577 8.15 -46.40 -18.42
N GLY A 578 7.57 -45.20 -18.49
CA GLY A 578 6.19 -44.97 -18.88
C GLY A 578 5.19 -45.44 -17.84
N VAL A 579 5.53 -45.52 -16.55
CA VAL A 579 4.62 -45.97 -15.50
C VAL A 579 4.21 -44.81 -14.60
N ALA A 580 2.91 -44.64 -14.37
CA ALA A 580 2.36 -43.73 -13.36
C ALA A 580 1.47 -44.49 -12.36
N SER A 581 1.39 -44.01 -11.12
CA SER A 581 0.40 -44.48 -10.14
C SER A 581 -0.85 -43.60 -10.23
N LEU A 582 -2.01 -44.22 -10.41
CA LEU A 582 -3.29 -43.53 -10.52
C LEU A 582 -4.28 -43.99 -9.45
N PRO A 583 -5.08 -43.07 -8.88
CA PRO A 583 -6.19 -43.43 -8.00
C PRO A 583 -7.42 -43.83 -8.83
N LEU A 584 -7.72 -45.13 -8.89
CA LEU A 584 -8.80 -45.67 -9.73
C LEU A 584 -9.85 -46.43 -8.90
N LEU A 585 -11.12 -46.32 -9.28
CA LEU A 585 -12.19 -47.16 -8.73
C LEU A 585 -12.13 -48.56 -9.34
N ALA A 586 -12.42 -49.58 -8.53
CA ALA A 586 -12.55 -50.95 -9.04
C ALA A 586 -13.69 -51.10 -10.08
N SER A 587 -14.68 -50.19 -10.05
CA SER A 587 -15.79 -50.14 -11.01
C SER A 587 -15.44 -49.51 -12.35
N GLY A 588 -14.26 -48.88 -12.48
CA GLY A 588 -13.87 -48.12 -13.66
C GLY A 588 -13.77 -46.62 -13.35
N THR A 589 -12.76 -46.00 -13.95
CA THR A 589 -12.45 -44.57 -13.87
C THR A 589 -12.02 -44.12 -15.26
N VAL A 590 -12.63 -43.06 -15.76
CA VAL A 590 -12.18 -42.43 -17.00
C VAL A 590 -10.91 -41.63 -16.73
N VAL A 591 -9.86 -41.94 -17.47
CA VAL A 591 -8.55 -41.29 -17.37
C VAL A 591 -8.23 -40.64 -18.71
N GLU A 592 -7.93 -39.35 -18.67
CA GLU A 592 -7.37 -38.65 -19.82
C GLU A 592 -5.84 -38.70 -19.74
N ALA A 593 -5.17 -39.16 -20.79
CA ALA A 593 -3.72 -39.30 -20.84
C ALA A 593 -3.16 -38.66 -22.11
N LEU A 594 -2.19 -37.76 -21.95
CA LEU A 594 -1.59 -36.93 -22.99
C LEU A 594 -0.07 -37.07 -22.99
N TYR A 595 0.53 -37.10 -24.17
CA TYR A 595 1.97 -37.00 -24.39
C TYR A 595 2.20 -36.08 -25.60
N ASP A 596 3.01 -35.04 -25.43
CA ASP A 596 3.24 -33.99 -26.44
C ASP A 596 1.95 -33.39 -27.05
N GLY A 597 0.94 -33.16 -26.19
CA GLY A 597 -0.35 -32.59 -26.59
C GLY A 597 -1.26 -33.56 -27.36
N GLN A 598 -0.98 -34.86 -27.36
CA GLN A 598 -1.76 -35.88 -28.07
C GLN A 598 -2.07 -37.04 -27.14
N GLY A 599 -3.26 -37.61 -27.21
CA GLY A 599 -3.70 -38.50 -26.15
C GLY A 599 -5.02 -39.21 -26.38
N VAL A 600 -5.46 -39.88 -25.32
CA VAL A 600 -6.67 -40.69 -25.29
C VAL A 600 -7.41 -40.47 -23.98
N SER A 601 -8.73 -40.64 -24.01
CA SER A 601 -9.55 -40.81 -22.82
C SER A 601 -10.03 -42.25 -22.78
N THR A 602 -9.72 -42.97 -21.71
CA THR A 602 -9.97 -44.41 -21.60
C THR A 602 -10.42 -44.79 -20.19
N GLU A 603 -11.24 -45.83 -20.08
CA GLU A 603 -11.68 -46.34 -18.78
C GLU A 603 -10.66 -47.36 -18.25
N LEU A 604 -10.15 -47.10 -17.05
CA LEU A 604 -9.20 -47.95 -16.32
C LEU A 604 -9.80 -48.40 -15.00
N TYR A 605 -9.39 -49.57 -14.50
CA TYR A 605 -9.98 -50.20 -13.32
C TYR A 605 -8.98 -50.30 -12.17
N GLY A 606 -9.39 -49.90 -10.97
CA GLY A 606 -8.57 -49.98 -9.77
C GLY A 606 -8.25 -51.42 -9.35
N ASN A 607 -7.08 -51.62 -8.74
CA ASN A 607 -6.58 -52.93 -8.27
C ASN A 607 -6.40 -53.97 -9.40
N GLN A 608 -6.33 -53.52 -10.65
CA GLN A 608 -6.06 -54.36 -11.81
C GLN A 608 -4.62 -54.16 -12.30
N GLN A 609 -3.84 -55.25 -12.31
CA GLN A 609 -2.45 -55.23 -12.76
C GLN A 609 -2.35 -55.28 -14.30
N GLY A 610 -1.29 -54.67 -14.84
CA GLY A 610 -0.91 -54.80 -16.26
C GLY A 610 -1.73 -53.95 -17.23
N GLN A 611 -2.45 -52.94 -16.74
CA GLN A 611 -3.17 -52.00 -17.60
C GLN A 611 -2.18 -51.15 -18.39
N THR A 612 -2.38 -51.07 -19.70
CA THR A 612 -1.54 -50.31 -20.62
C THR A 612 -2.42 -49.38 -21.45
N VAL A 613 -2.05 -48.10 -21.50
CA VAL A 613 -2.66 -47.08 -22.32
C VAL A 613 -1.72 -46.76 -23.48
N GLN A 614 -2.22 -46.91 -24.70
CA GLN A 614 -1.49 -46.55 -25.90
C GLN A 614 -1.86 -45.13 -26.31
N ILE A 615 -0.88 -44.21 -26.29
CA ILE A 615 -1.06 -42.83 -26.73
C ILE A 615 -1.23 -42.83 -28.25
N THR A 616 -2.34 -42.25 -28.70
CA THR A 616 -2.63 -42.09 -30.12
C THR A 616 -2.02 -40.78 -30.61
N ALA A 617 -1.07 -40.88 -31.55
CA ALA A 617 -0.50 -39.73 -32.23
C ALA A 617 -1.30 -39.37 -33.48
N LEU A 618 -1.31 -38.08 -33.80
CA LEU A 618 -1.78 -37.50 -35.04
C LEU A 618 -0.90 -38.01 -36.20
N PRO A 619 -1.48 -38.64 -37.24
CA PRO A 619 -0.71 -39.16 -38.38
C PRO A 619 -0.31 -38.05 -39.36
N GLU A 620 0.70 -38.32 -40.20
CA GLU A 620 1.13 -37.39 -41.26
C GLU A 620 0.15 -37.31 -42.47
N GLY A 621 -0.82 -38.21 -42.57
CA GLY A 621 -1.78 -38.32 -43.68
C GLY A 621 -3.23 -38.45 -43.19
N ASP A 622 -4.04 -39.27 -43.86
CA ASP A 622 -5.44 -39.49 -43.45
C ASP A 622 -5.53 -40.02 -42.01
N TRP A 623 -6.42 -39.44 -41.23
CA TRP A 623 -6.68 -39.84 -39.86
C TRP A 623 -8.04 -40.50 -39.72
N ASN A 624 -8.02 -41.81 -39.50
CA ASN A 624 -9.21 -42.61 -39.24
C ASN A 624 -9.32 -42.88 -37.74
N LEU A 625 -10.27 -42.23 -37.06
CA LEU A 625 -10.48 -42.45 -35.63
C LEU A 625 -11.11 -43.84 -35.40
N PRO A 626 -10.55 -44.65 -34.47
CA PRO A 626 -11.12 -45.95 -34.15
C PRO A 626 -12.57 -45.85 -33.66
N ALA A 627 -13.39 -46.86 -33.95
CA ALA A 627 -14.75 -46.91 -33.43
C ALA A 627 -14.75 -47.00 -31.89
N SER A 628 -15.66 -46.26 -31.25
CA SER A 628 -15.80 -46.20 -29.78
C SER A 628 -14.54 -45.75 -29.01
N SER A 629 -13.65 -44.97 -29.63
CA SER A 629 -12.50 -44.36 -28.94
C SER A 629 -12.72 -42.87 -28.70
N THR A 630 -12.18 -42.36 -27.60
CA THR A 630 -12.07 -40.92 -27.35
C THR A 630 -10.61 -40.52 -27.45
N ILE A 631 -10.29 -39.73 -28.48
CA ILE A 631 -8.97 -39.15 -28.69
C ILE A 631 -8.97 -37.72 -28.16
N VAL A 632 -7.88 -37.31 -27.50
CA VAL A 632 -7.73 -35.98 -26.94
C VAL A 632 -6.51 -35.31 -27.58
N LEU A 633 -6.69 -34.10 -28.08
CA LEU A 633 -5.59 -33.21 -28.45
C LEU A 633 -5.54 -32.08 -27.43
N GLY A 634 -4.43 -31.98 -26.73
CA GLY A 634 -4.10 -30.87 -25.84
C GLY A 634 -3.22 -29.82 -26.52
N ALA A 635 -2.88 -28.75 -25.78
CA ALA A 635 -1.86 -27.79 -26.20
C ALA A 635 -0.54 -28.49 -26.51
N ARG A 636 0.10 -28.13 -27.64
CA ARG A 636 1.43 -28.64 -27.97
C ARG A 636 2.49 -27.89 -27.16
N PRO A 637 3.62 -28.54 -26.78
CA PRO A 637 4.70 -27.89 -26.06
C PRO A 637 5.31 -26.67 -26.78
N ASP A 638 5.19 -26.62 -28.11
CA ASP A 638 5.67 -25.51 -28.95
C ASP A 638 4.62 -24.41 -29.19
N GLY A 639 3.42 -24.54 -28.61
CA GLY A 639 2.29 -23.63 -28.79
C GLY A 639 1.71 -23.59 -30.20
N GLN A 640 2.16 -24.45 -31.11
CA GLN A 640 1.65 -24.48 -32.48
C GLN A 640 0.35 -25.29 -32.56
N PRO A 641 -0.52 -24.99 -33.54
CA PRO A 641 -1.64 -25.86 -33.86
C PRO A 641 -1.20 -27.29 -34.22
N HIS A 642 -2.10 -28.25 -34.01
CA HIS A 642 -2.01 -29.56 -34.63
C HIS A 642 -2.34 -29.43 -36.13
N GLN A 643 -1.58 -30.08 -37.00
CA GLN A 643 -1.71 -29.96 -38.47
C GLN A 643 -1.99 -31.31 -39.10
N LEU A 644 -3.19 -31.51 -39.64
CA LEU A 644 -3.59 -32.72 -40.35
C LEU A 644 -3.53 -32.52 -41.86
N ASN A 645 -2.63 -33.24 -42.53
CA ASN A 645 -2.40 -33.14 -43.98
C ASN A 645 -3.16 -34.20 -44.81
N GLY A 646 -4.25 -34.75 -44.28
CA GLY A 646 -5.10 -35.76 -44.93
C GLY A 646 -6.56 -35.68 -44.48
N ASP A 647 -7.40 -36.60 -44.94
CA ASP A 647 -8.81 -36.68 -44.57
C ASP A 647 -8.99 -37.08 -43.09
N LEU A 648 -9.90 -36.44 -42.37
CA LEU A 648 -10.30 -36.84 -41.01
C LEU A 648 -11.62 -37.62 -41.07
N THR A 649 -11.58 -38.90 -40.74
CA THR A 649 -12.76 -39.77 -40.76
C THR A 649 -13.03 -40.35 -39.38
N PHE A 650 -14.24 -40.16 -38.87
CA PHE A 650 -14.67 -40.67 -37.56
C PHE A 650 -15.26 -42.06 -37.71
N GLY A 651 -14.69 -43.03 -36.97
CA GLY A 651 -15.34 -44.31 -36.74
C GLY A 651 -16.67 -44.14 -35.98
N SER A 652 -17.54 -45.14 -36.05
CA SER A 652 -18.81 -45.14 -35.30
C SER A 652 -18.57 -44.89 -33.80
N ASN A 653 -19.30 -43.93 -33.22
CA ASN A 653 -19.19 -43.50 -31.81
C ASN A 653 -17.78 -43.07 -31.38
N SER A 654 -16.95 -42.59 -32.31
CA SER A 654 -15.65 -42.01 -31.96
C SER A 654 -15.81 -40.55 -31.53
N HIS A 655 -14.94 -40.12 -30.62
CA HIS A 655 -14.90 -38.77 -30.09
C HIS A 655 -13.51 -38.18 -30.31
N LEU A 656 -13.46 -36.92 -30.75
CA LEU A 656 -12.24 -36.11 -30.76
C LEU A 656 -12.48 -34.89 -29.86
N LYS A 657 -11.71 -34.78 -28.79
CA LYS A 657 -11.73 -33.65 -27.85
C LYS A 657 -10.52 -32.76 -28.10
N LEU A 658 -10.74 -31.47 -28.31
CA LEU A 658 -9.69 -30.45 -28.41
C LEU A 658 -9.67 -29.65 -27.11
N VAL A 659 -8.56 -29.67 -26.38
CA VAL A 659 -8.38 -28.97 -25.09
C VAL A 659 -7.28 -27.93 -25.26
N ASP A 660 -7.63 -26.65 -25.13
CA ASP A 660 -6.69 -25.51 -25.24
C ASP A 660 -5.78 -25.58 -26.47
N THR A 661 -6.32 -26.04 -27.61
CA THR A 661 -5.52 -26.29 -28.82
C THR A 661 -6.33 -26.05 -30.09
N THR A 662 -5.64 -25.91 -31.22
CA THR A 662 -6.26 -25.77 -32.54
C THR A 662 -5.89 -26.95 -33.42
N LEU A 663 -6.87 -27.56 -34.09
CA LEU A 663 -6.63 -28.56 -35.12
C LEU A 663 -6.87 -27.96 -36.52
N ILE A 664 -5.81 -27.81 -37.30
CA ILE A 664 -5.88 -27.34 -38.68
C ILE A 664 -5.91 -28.55 -39.62
N VAL A 665 -7.00 -28.69 -40.35
CA VAL A 665 -7.16 -29.69 -41.43
C VAL A 665 -6.88 -29.03 -42.77
N SER A 666 -6.04 -29.64 -43.60
CA SER A 666 -5.68 -29.10 -44.93
C SER A 666 -6.93 -28.80 -45.78
N ALA A 667 -6.91 -27.69 -46.52
CA ALA A 667 -8.00 -27.27 -47.39
C ALA A 667 -8.28 -28.24 -48.56
N SER A 668 -7.35 -29.15 -48.85
CA SER A 668 -7.53 -30.22 -49.85
C SER A 668 -8.17 -31.49 -49.28
N SER A 669 -8.37 -31.54 -47.96
CA SER A 669 -8.89 -32.70 -47.24
C SER A 669 -10.36 -32.50 -46.85
N SER A 670 -10.99 -33.58 -46.42
CA SER A 670 -12.37 -33.65 -45.96
C SER A 670 -12.45 -34.10 -44.50
N VAL A 671 -13.51 -33.65 -43.81
CA VAL A 671 -13.85 -34.11 -42.45
C VAL A 671 -15.18 -34.85 -42.54
N ASP A 672 -15.17 -36.15 -42.27
CA ASP A 672 -16.35 -37.02 -42.22
C ASP A 672 -16.59 -37.49 -40.78
N LEU A 673 -17.65 -36.98 -40.16
CA LEU A 673 -18.06 -37.38 -38.80
C LEU A 673 -18.74 -38.77 -38.76
N GLY A 674 -18.98 -39.38 -39.93
CA GLY A 674 -19.68 -40.63 -40.03
C GLY A 674 -21.09 -40.57 -39.43
N PRO A 675 -21.67 -41.73 -39.04
CA PRO A 675 -23.05 -41.78 -38.56
C PRO A 675 -23.24 -41.29 -37.11
N SER A 676 -22.18 -41.27 -36.29
CA SER A 676 -22.27 -40.96 -34.86
C SER A 676 -20.98 -40.43 -34.22
N GLY A 677 -20.02 -39.95 -35.02
CA GLY A 677 -18.80 -39.31 -34.51
C GLY A 677 -19.09 -37.94 -33.91
N THR A 678 -18.29 -37.52 -32.92
CA THR A 678 -18.43 -36.20 -32.28
C THR A 678 -17.09 -35.50 -32.13
N LEU A 679 -17.07 -34.22 -32.49
CA LEU A 679 -15.97 -33.30 -32.25
C LEU A 679 -16.39 -32.33 -31.14
N ILE A 680 -15.57 -32.23 -30.10
CA ILE A 680 -15.84 -31.41 -28.91
C ILE A 680 -14.65 -30.48 -28.69
N GLY A 681 -14.91 -29.19 -28.49
CA GLY A 681 -13.92 -28.21 -28.08
C GLY A 681 -14.11 -27.81 -26.63
N ASP A 682 -13.03 -27.83 -25.86
CA ASP A 682 -12.90 -27.28 -24.51
C ASP A 682 -11.80 -26.22 -24.57
N ASN A 683 -12.20 -24.97 -24.81
CA ASN A 683 -11.34 -23.89 -25.31
C ASN A 683 -10.53 -24.24 -26.58
N GLY A 684 -10.89 -25.32 -27.28
CA GLY A 684 -10.27 -25.76 -28.53
C GLY A 684 -11.00 -25.27 -29.79
N ILE A 685 -10.25 -25.11 -30.89
CA ILE A 685 -10.72 -24.59 -32.18
C ILE A 685 -10.54 -25.62 -33.32
#